data_AF-L8JR98-F1
#
_entry.id   AF-L8JR98-F1
#
_cell.length_a   1.000
_cell.length_b   1.000
_cell.length_c   1.000
_cell.angle_alpha   90.00
_cell.angle_beta   90.00
_cell.angle_gamma   90.00
#
_symmetry.space_group_name_H-M   'P 1'
#
loop_
_entity.id
_entity.type
_entity.pdbx_description
1 polymer ?
#
loop_
_entity_poly.entity_id
_entity_poly.type
_entity_poly.pdbx_seq_one_letter_code
_entity_poly.pdbx_strand_id
1 'polypeptide(L)'
;MKRAIESFVILTLFFVGCKDQDQLFIKLDNERSGIDFKNKLTQSEDFNIIDYLYFYNGGGVAIGDINGDGLPDLFFSGNQVKNKLYLNKGNLQFEDITEQAGVSGNSSWNTGSVMADVNGDGLLDIYVCAVVGLKNLGGHNELFINNGDNTFTERSKEFGLDFDSFSSSAVFLDYDLDGDLDIYLLNHAVHTPESFGHAKQRNVRKYETGDKLLRNDGNKFVDVSEEAGIYGGINGYGLGIAVADFNLDGYPDIYVGNDFHEDDYYYINNGDGTFREQLRESFTYSSRFSMGNDVADINHDGFPDLISLDMLPEDEVILKRSESDEGIHTLNMKVNQFGYYYQFERNMLQINQGNGRFIETGLMSNVAATDWSWSALFADYDQDGHQDVFISNGIPRRPNDLDYIKYVSSEQVVDIIGATKIVDEKAMSLMPSGKIQNYIYKGSGDFLFHNMSDQWLPAENTCSTATGLADLDNDGDLDIIVSNVDQPVSIYINQTNEKFNYLKIKLDYLNPNKYGIGTKLYVYSEGLMQYKEMYTVRGFQSSSEPVIHFGFGKRAKIDSLVVIWPNSEVQKYYDVSVNQTLEIEKKDNLAKFSYENLKKQAPLFLPIDPGQFGLDYTHTEDNYTDFDRTKLLPYQQSDRGPATAIGDINNDGLMDIFFGGSKRIASEIFIQNDSGFESAHFPIIRADSIKEDIEAVMDDFNNDGKTDLIIASGGADFYNDSPPLLDTYYVSSESDQLIRKDIPDYFENASCIRVSDFDGDGDKDVFIGNQSVSNDFGSMPKSYLLLNNGGTFTSIQQDLFHNIGMVTDAVWTDFNNDGAVDLIVVGEWMSPIFLKNDNGTFVKEERLSAPLNGLWQSITAFDIDKDGDQDYIIGNWGLNSKFRATEKYPMKMYYNDFDNNGKSETVIAIEKNGNYYPLDSYDVLAGQIISLHKKFTSYKDFAGKTIDEIFTKDQLKNSKLYSIQTLASGYLSNENGKFEFVAFDNHLQVAPIICQLKYDFDANGEDEVLLGGNYFGMKPLHGRYGSFEGALIKSDEDIILGVDLGLNLYNRSIRHFNIIPFNKENYLLVTINNGGVQLYKLHN
;
A
#
# COMPACT_ATOMS: atom_id res chain seq x y z
N MET A 1 -20.12 49.44 -49.42
CA MET A 1 -19.54 49.00 -48.13
C MET A 1 -20.54 48.16 -47.31
N LYS A 2 -21.26 47.23 -47.98
CA LYS A 2 -22.22 46.29 -47.36
C LYS A 2 -22.26 44.93 -48.11
N ARG A 3 -21.20 44.65 -48.88
CA ARG A 3 -20.97 43.40 -49.65
C ARG A 3 -19.54 42.86 -49.49
N ALA A 4 -18.77 43.43 -48.56
CA ALA A 4 -17.40 43.00 -48.25
C ALA A 4 -17.28 42.37 -46.85
N ILE A 5 -18.38 42.34 -46.08
CA ILE A 5 -18.41 41.76 -44.72
C ILE A 5 -19.04 40.36 -44.75
N GLU A 6 -19.87 40.03 -45.75
CA GLU A 6 -20.47 38.69 -45.87
C GLU A 6 -19.52 37.63 -46.46
N SER A 7 -18.44 38.03 -47.15
CA SER A 7 -17.44 37.09 -47.67
C SER A 7 -16.29 36.78 -46.70
N PHE A 8 -16.17 37.53 -45.60
CA PHE A 8 -15.14 37.28 -44.57
C PHE A 8 -15.67 36.51 -43.36
N VAL A 9 -16.99 36.29 -43.27
CA VAL A 9 -17.62 35.47 -42.21
C VAL A 9 -17.88 34.04 -42.68
N ILE A 10 -17.84 33.76 -43.99
CA ILE A 10 -18.07 32.41 -44.54
C ILE A 10 -16.75 31.63 -44.74
N LEU A 11 -15.57 32.29 -44.67
CA LEU A 11 -14.27 31.63 -44.82
C LEU A 11 -13.55 31.31 -43.48
N THR A 12 -14.12 31.71 -42.34
CA THR A 12 -13.60 31.43 -40.99
C THR A 12 -14.50 30.49 -40.18
N LEU A 13 -15.49 29.86 -40.84
CA LEU A 13 -16.43 28.90 -40.25
C LEU A 13 -16.18 27.45 -40.71
N PHE A 14 -15.02 27.15 -41.31
CA PHE A 14 -14.65 25.81 -41.79
C PHE A 14 -13.29 25.28 -41.28
N PHE A 15 -12.71 25.89 -40.25
CA PHE A 15 -11.50 25.38 -39.56
C PHE A 15 -11.65 25.35 -38.03
N VAL A 16 -12.84 25.00 -37.56
CA VAL A 16 -12.98 24.31 -36.27
C VAL A 16 -13.44 22.90 -36.61
N GLY A 17 -12.55 22.13 -37.23
CA GLY A 17 -12.65 20.69 -37.09
C GLY A 17 -12.42 20.41 -35.61
N CYS A 18 -13.36 19.73 -34.96
CA CYS A 18 -13.02 18.93 -33.80
C CYS A 18 -11.79 18.12 -34.22
N LYS A 19 -10.66 18.33 -33.55
CA LYS A 19 -9.69 17.25 -33.48
C LYS A 19 -10.41 16.19 -32.66
N ASP A 20 -10.99 15.19 -33.32
CA ASP A 20 -11.18 13.90 -32.68
C ASP A 20 -9.79 13.55 -32.13
N GLN A 21 -9.64 13.55 -30.81
CA GLN A 21 -8.46 12.92 -30.23
C GLN A 21 -8.58 11.45 -30.60
N ASP A 22 -7.58 10.90 -31.29
CA ASP A 22 -7.53 9.47 -31.60
C ASP A 22 -7.47 8.71 -30.26
N GLN A 23 -8.63 8.26 -29.76
CA GLN A 23 -8.74 7.45 -28.55
C GLN A 23 -8.09 6.09 -28.79
N LEU A 24 -7.49 5.50 -27.74
CA LEU A 24 -6.93 4.16 -27.83
C LEU A 24 -8.03 3.12 -28.01
N PHE A 25 -9.16 3.30 -27.34
CA PHE A 25 -10.31 2.40 -27.43
C PHE A 25 -11.52 3.07 -28.09
N ILE A 26 -12.19 2.31 -28.94
CA ILE A 26 -13.49 2.68 -29.52
C ILE A 26 -14.55 1.75 -28.96
N LYS A 27 -15.65 2.31 -28.44
CA LYS A 27 -16.80 1.50 -28.00
C LYS A 27 -17.52 0.91 -29.22
N LEU A 28 -17.62 -0.42 -29.26
CA LEU A 28 -18.38 -1.14 -30.27
C LEU A 28 -19.88 -0.89 -30.06
N ASP A 29 -20.57 -0.56 -31.15
CA ASP A 29 -22.02 -0.37 -31.15
C ASP A 29 -22.74 -1.72 -31.03
N ASN A 30 -23.67 -1.81 -30.08
CA ASN A 30 -24.42 -3.04 -29.77
C ASN A 30 -25.33 -3.50 -30.91
N GLU A 31 -25.97 -2.59 -31.65
CA GLU A 31 -26.82 -2.96 -32.79
C GLU A 31 -25.96 -3.52 -33.93
N ARG A 32 -24.79 -2.92 -34.15
CA ARG A 32 -23.81 -3.42 -35.10
C ARG A 32 -23.25 -4.76 -34.66
N SER A 33 -22.89 -4.95 -33.39
CA SER A 33 -22.26 -6.20 -32.94
C SER A 33 -23.24 -7.37 -32.86
N GLY A 34 -24.53 -7.12 -32.65
CA GLY A 34 -25.51 -8.16 -32.38
C GLY A 34 -25.60 -8.56 -30.90
N ILE A 35 -24.91 -7.84 -30.00
CA ILE A 35 -24.90 -8.12 -28.56
C ILE A 35 -25.85 -7.18 -27.83
N ASP A 36 -26.93 -7.73 -27.27
CA ASP A 36 -27.99 -6.96 -26.59
C ASP A 36 -28.12 -7.26 -25.09
N PHE A 37 -27.19 -8.04 -24.52
CA PHE A 37 -27.23 -8.40 -23.11
C PHE A 37 -27.22 -7.17 -22.20
N LYS A 38 -28.05 -7.26 -21.16
CA LYS A 38 -28.20 -6.25 -20.12
C LYS A 38 -28.54 -6.93 -18.80
N ASN A 39 -27.66 -6.81 -17.81
CA ASN A 39 -27.94 -7.26 -16.46
C ASN A 39 -28.91 -6.28 -15.77
N LYS A 40 -30.21 -6.51 -15.97
CA LYS A 40 -31.27 -5.64 -15.47
C LYS A 40 -31.72 -6.10 -14.09
N LEU A 41 -31.64 -5.19 -13.12
CA LEU A 41 -32.10 -5.42 -11.76
C LEU A 41 -33.41 -4.67 -11.50
N THR A 42 -34.34 -5.35 -10.83
CA THR A 42 -35.63 -4.79 -10.41
C THR A 42 -35.72 -4.85 -8.90
N GLN A 43 -35.73 -3.68 -8.28
CA GLN A 43 -35.90 -3.53 -6.84
C GLN A 43 -37.37 -3.70 -6.46
N SER A 44 -37.60 -4.29 -5.29
CA SER A 44 -38.93 -4.40 -4.67
C SER A 44 -38.88 -3.90 -3.23
N GLU A 45 -40.05 -3.73 -2.61
CA GLU A 45 -40.14 -3.29 -1.21
C GLU A 45 -39.37 -4.20 -0.25
N ASP A 46 -39.35 -5.52 -0.49
CA ASP A 46 -38.75 -6.52 0.43
C ASP A 46 -37.39 -7.05 -0.05
N PHE A 47 -36.89 -6.55 -1.20
CA PHE A 47 -35.62 -6.96 -1.81
C PHE A 47 -35.01 -5.81 -2.63
N ASN A 48 -34.05 -5.14 -2.01
CA ASN A 48 -33.33 -3.98 -2.53
C ASN A 48 -31.96 -3.86 -1.80
N ILE A 49 -31.18 -2.82 -2.10
CA ILE A 49 -29.84 -2.61 -1.52
C ILE A 49 -29.82 -2.43 0.01
N ILE A 50 -30.91 -1.99 0.64
CA ILE A 50 -31.02 -1.85 2.10
C ILE A 50 -31.18 -3.24 2.74
N ASP A 51 -31.95 -4.13 2.10
CA ASP A 51 -32.19 -5.50 2.55
C ASP A 51 -31.04 -6.47 2.25
N TYR A 52 -30.28 -6.22 1.19
CA TYR A 52 -29.19 -7.05 0.71
C TYR A 52 -28.10 -6.16 0.11
N LEU A 53 -27.00 -5.97 0.86
CA LEU A 53 -25.93 -5.05 0.47
C LEU A 53 -25.20 -5.47 -0.82
N TYR A 54 -25.26 -6.75 -1.18
CA TYR A 54 -24.74 -7.29 -2.44
C TYR A 54 -25.79 -7.32 -3.58
N PHE A 55 -26.87 -6.55 -3.48
CA PHE A 55 -27.91 -6.50 -4.53
C PHE A 55 -27.37 -6.11 -5.91
N TYR A 56 -26.26 -5.37 -5.99
CA TYR A 56 -25.61 -4.99 -7.25
C TYR A 56 -24.40 -5.88 -7.60
N ASN A 57 -24.14 -6.93 -6.82
CA ASN A 57 -23.05 -7.87 -7.05
C ASN A 57 -23.48 -8.96 -8.06
N GLY A 58 -22.89 -8.96 -9.24
CA GLY A 58 -23.18 -9.93 -10.29
C GLY A 58 -22.94 -9.44 -11.71
N GLY A 59 -23.39 -10.25 -12.66
CA GLY A 59 -23.27 -9.97 -14.09
C GLY A 59 -21.93 -10.42 -14.68
N GLY A 60 -21.41 -11.57 -14.27
CA GLY A 60 -20.14 -12.15 -14.70
C GLY A 60 -19.95 -12.24 -16.22
N VAL A 61 -18.68 -12.31 -16.63
CA VAL A 61 -18.24 -12.38 -18.03
C VAL A 61 -17.25 -13.56 -18.18
N ALA A 62 -17.50 -14.47 -19.11
CA ALA A 62 -16.53 -15.52 -19.46
C ALA A 62 -16.27 -15.51 -20.97
N ILE A 63 -14.99 -15.66 -21.35
CA ILE A 63 -14.54 -15.51 -22.72
C ILE A 63 -13.68 -16.70 -23.12
N GLY A 64 -13.93 -17.25 -24.32
CA GLY A 64 -13.16 -18.36 -24.85
C GLY A 64 -13.71 -18.86 -26.18
N ASP A 65 -12.86 -19.50 -26.98
CA ASP A 65 -13.25 -20.13 -28.25
C ASP A 65 -13.92 -21.49 -27.96
N ILE A 66 -15.26 -21.50 -27.97
CA ILE A 66 -16.02 -22.70 -27.54
C ILE A 66 -16.14 -23.76 -28.63
N ASN A 67 -15.75 -23.45 -29.86
CA ASN A 67 -15.96 -24.31 -31.03
C ASN A 67 -14.67 -24.64 -31.81
N GLY A 68 -13.55 -24.02 -31.45
CA GLY A 68 -12.24 -24.22 -32.05
C GLY A 68 -12.04 -23.53 -33.40
N ASP A 69 -12.79 -22.48 -33.73
CA ASP A 69 -12.67 -21.74 -35.00
C ASP A 69 -11.65 -20.60 -34.95
N GLY A 70 -11.05 -20.36 -33.78
CA GLY A 70 -10.04 -19.34 -33.54
C GLY A 70 -10.61 -17.98 -33.18
N LEU A 71 -11.93 -17.84 -33.01
CA LEU A 71 -12.58 -16.61 -32.57
C LEU A 71 -13.08 -16.76 -31.13
N PRO A 72 -12.74 -15.83 -30.21
CA PRO A 72 -13.26 -15.88 -28.85
C PRO A 72 -14.76 -15.54 -28.82
N ASP A 73 -15.52 -16.36 -28.10
CA ASP A 73 -16.96 -16.23 -27.85
C ASP A 73 -17.23 -15.64 -26.47
N LEU A 74 -18.42 -15.05 -26.28
CA LEU A 74 -18.76 -14.30 -25.07
C LEU A 74 -19.94 -14.92 -24.32
N PHE A 75 -19.75 -15.22 -23.04
CA PHE A 75 -20.81 -15.62 -22.12
C PHE A 75 -21.03 -14.58 -21.03
N PHE A 76 -22.29 -14.28 -20.74
CA PHE A 76 -22.70 -13.37 -19.67
C PHE A 76 -23.69 -14.05 -18.74
N SER A 77 -23.44 -13.98 -17.44
CA SER A 77 -24.42 -14.38 -16.43
C SER A 77 -25.35 -13.21 -16.08
N GLY A 78 -26.59 -13.51 -15.69
CA GLY A 78 -27.56 -12.50 -15.27
C GLY A 78 -28.02 -12.71 -13.84
N ASN A 79 -28.02 -11.67 -13.00
CA ASN A 79 -28.57 -11.78 -11.65
C ASN A 79 -30.04 -12.18 -11.72
N GLN A 80 -30.90 -11.34 -12.29
CA GLN A 80 -32.34 -11.63 -12.38
C GLN A 80 -32.81 -11.99 -13.79
N VAL A 81 -31.91 -11.94 -14.77
CA VAL A 81 -32.18 -12.23 -16.18
C VAL A 81 -31.51 -13.53 -16.58
N LYS A 82 -31.93 -14.11 -17.71
CA LYS A 82 -31.29 -15.31 -18.24
C LYS A 82 -29.86 -15.03 -18.71
N ASN A 83 -28.99 -16.02 -18.55
CA ASN A 83 -27.64 -15.98 -19.08
C ASN A 83 -27.67 -15.93 -20.62
N LYS A 84 -26.59 -15.44 -21.23
CA LYS A 84 -26.46 -15.33 -22.68
C LYS A 84 -25.12 -15.83 -23.19
N LEU A 85 -25.13 -16.56 -24.30
CA LEU A 85 -23.95 -16.99 -25.05
C LEU A 85 -23.99 -16.43 -26.47
N TYR A 86 -22.94 -15.71 -26.83
CA TYR A 86 -22.77 -15.06 -28.13
C TYR A 86 -21.62 -15.69 -28.89
N LEU A 87 -21.94 -16.30 -30.02
CA LEU A 87 -20.97 -16.89 -30.93
C LEU A 87 -20.37 -15.81 -31.84
N ASN A 88 -19.05 -15.64 -31.83
CA ASN A 88 -18.35 -14.71 -32.70
C ASN A 88 -18.36 -15.22 -34.14
N LYS A 89 -18.85 -14.39 -35.06
CA LYS A 89 -18.95 -14.69 -36.51
C LYS A 89 -17.82 -14.04 -37.31
N GLY A 90 -16.87 -13.39 -36.63
CA GLY A 90 -15.82 -12.57 -37.19
C GLY A 90 -16.31 -11.17 -37.57
N ASN A 91 -15.36 -10.25 -37.81
CA ASN A 91 -15.63 -8.83 -38.09
C ASN A 91 -16.47 -8.14 -36.98
N LEU A 92 -16.27 -8.54 -35.72
CA LEU A 92 -16.99 -8.01 -34.55
C LEU A 92 -18.51 -8.15 -34.69
N GLN A 93 -18.98 -9.25 -35.28
CA GLN A 93 -20.39 -9.63 -35.38
C GLN A 93 -20.62 -10.88 -34.54
N PHE A 94 -21.68 -10.90 -33.76
CA PHE A 94 -21.99 -11.97 -32.82
C PHE A 94 -23.43 -12.46 -32.99
N GLU A 95 -23.62 -13.77 -32.79
CA GLU A 95 -24.90 -14.45 -32.88
C GLU A 95 -25.29 -14.98 -31.49
N ASP A 96 -26.44 -14.55 -30.96
CA ASP A 96 -26.99 -15.14 -29.74
C ASP A 96 -27.44 -16.58 -30.00
N ILE A 97 -26.68 -17.55 -29.48
CA ILE A 97 -26.95 -18.98 -29.60
C ILE A 97 -27.53 -19.58 -28.31
N THR A 98 -27.88 -18.77 -27.31
CA THR A 98 -28.22 -19.21 -25.93
C THR A 98 -29.22 -20.36 -25.88
N GLU A 99 -30.35 -20.25 -26.58
CA GLU A 99 -31.42 -21.25 -26.58
C GLU A 99 -31.02 -22.52 -27.33
N GLN A 100 -30.26 -22.38 -28.43
CA GLN A 100 -29.72 -23.52 -29.17
C GLN A 100 -28.66 -24.25 -28.34
N ALA A 101 -27.83 -23.49 -27.64
CA ALA A 101 -26.73 -23.99 -26.84
C ALA A 101 -27.20 -24.64 -25.53
N GLY A 102 -28.36 -24.25 -24.99
CA GLY A 102 -28.92 -24.83 -23.76
C GLY A 102 -28.34 -24.25 -22.48
N VAL A 103 -27.83 -23.01 -22.51
CA VAL A 103 -27.05 -22.39 -21.43
C VAL A 103 -27.75 -21.22 -20.73
N SER A 104 -29.08 -21.09 -20.89
CA SER A 104 -29.85 -19.98 -20.31
C SER A 104 -29.91 -19.98 -18.77
N GLY A 105 -29.67 -21.13 -18.14
CA GLY A 105 -29.65 -21.34 -16.69
C GLY A 105 -31.03 -21.35 -16.02
N ASN A 106 -31.11 -21.92 -14.83
CA ASN A 106 -32.35 -22.09 -14.05
C ASN A 106 -32.36 -21.36 -12.71
N SER A 107 -31.20 -20.95 -12.22
CA SER A 107 -31.05 -20.18 -10.99
C SER A 107 -31.68 -18.79 -11.09
N SER A 108 -32.20 -18.29 -9.97
CA SER A 108 -32.87 -16.98 -9.91
C SER A 108 -31.93 -15.81 -9.62
N TRP A 109 -30.67 -16.11 -9.28
CA TRP A 109 -29.62 -15.14 -8.97
C TRP A 109 -28.23 -15.66 -9.35
N ASN A 110 -27.80 -15.45 -10.59
CA ASN A 110 -26.44 -15.81 -11.00
C ASN A 110 -25.44 -14.67 -10.73
N THR A 111 -24.21 -15.04 -10.41
CA THR A 111 -23.10 -14.15 -10.04
C THR A 111 -21.94 -14.31 -11.03
N GLY A 112 -20.79 -14.87 -10.65
CA GLY A 112 -19.67 -15.10 -11.55
C GLY A 112 -19.88 -16.24 -12.55
N SER A 113 -19.10 -16.16 -13.64
CA SER A 113 -19.06 -17.20 -14.67
C SER A 113 -17.63 -17.42 -15.15
N VAL A 114 -17.25 -18.68 -15.36
CA VAL A 114 -15.91 -19.07 -15.79
C VAL A 114 -15.98 -20.09 -16.93
N MET A 115 -15.06 -19.98 -17.89
CA MET A 115 -14.80 -21.02 -18.89
C MET A 115 -13.52 -21.80 -18.54
N ALA A 116 -13.62 -23.13 -18.54
CA ALA A 116 -12.51 -24.05 -18.30
C ALA A 116 -12.81 -25.43 -18.92
N ASP A 117 -11.79 -26.21 -19.25
CA ASP A 117 -11.94 -27.62 -19.65
C ASP A 117 -12.06 -28.49 -18.39
N VAL A 118 -13.29 -28.66 -17.90
CA VAL A 118 -13.54 -29.24 -16.57
C VAL A 118 -13.40 -30.77 -16.61
N ASN A 119 -13.69 -31.39 -17.75
CA ASN A 119 -13.68 -32.84 -17.90
C ASN A 119 -12.41 -33.37 -18.62
N GLY A 120 -11.54 -32.48 -19.10
CA GLY A 120 -10.27 -32.81 -19.74
C GLY A 120 -10.36 -33.34 -21.17
N ASP A 121 -11.44 -33.02 -21.89
CA ASP A 121 -11.70 -33.46 -23.27
C ASP A 121 -11.15 -32.50 -24.34
N GLY A 122 -10.62 -31.35 -23.92
CA GLY A 122 -10.06 -30.31 -24.78
C GLY A 122 -11.08 -29.28 -25.25
N LEU A 123 -12.30 -29.27 -24.71
CA LEU A 123 -13.33 -28.27 -24.99
C LEU A 123 -13.58 -27.38 -23.77
N LEU A 124 -13.83 -26.09 -23.98
CA LEU A 124 -14.22 -25.20 -22.89
C LEU A 124 -15.67 -25.47 -22.46
N ASP A 125 -15.84 -25.80 -21.18
CA ASP A 125 -17.11 -25.87 -20.46
C ASP A 125 -17.41 -24.52 -19.79
N ILE A 126 -18.65 -24.32 -19.33
CA ILE A 126 -19.08 -23.08 -18.65
C ILE A 126 -19.58 -23.40 -17.25
N TYR A 127 -18.97 -22.81 -16.23
CA TYR A 127 -19.43 -22.88 -14.84
C TYR A 127 -20.03 -21.54 -14.40
N VAL A 128 -21.21 -21.57 -13.78
CA VAL A 128 -21.95 -20.38 -13.35
C VAL A 128 -22.29 -20.47 -11.87
N CYS A 129 -21.82 -19.49 -11.10
CA CYS A 129 -22.12 -19.35 -9.68
C CYS A 129 -23.51 -18.72 -9.46
N ALA A 130 -24.14 -19.06 -8.34
CA ALA A 130 -25.43 -18.55 -7.93
C ALA A 130 -25.50 -18.28 -6.43
N VAL A 131 -26.40 -17.36 -6.04
CA VAL A 131 -26.81 -17.15 -4.65
C VAL A 131 -28.14 -17.83 -4.42
N VAL A 132 -28.17 -18.81 -3.52
CA VAL A 132 -29.34 -19.63 -3.25
C VAL A 132 -29.70 -19.61 -1.77
N GLY A 133 -30.99 -19.69 -1.45
CA GLY A 133 -31.50 -19.77 -0.07
C GLY A 133 -31.70 -18.42 0.62
N LEU A 134 -31.12 -17.34 0.11
CA LEU A 134 -31.31 -15.97 0.62
C LEU A 134 -32.61 -15.37 0.07
N LYS A 135 -33.52 -14.84 0.92
CA LYS A 135 -34.74 -14.10 0.50
C LYS A 135 -35.60 -14.81 -0.57
N ASN A 136 -35.63 -16.15 -0.58
CA ASN A 136 -36.29 -17.04 -1.55
C ASN A 136 -35.62 -17.13 -2.95
N LEU A 137 -34.36 -16.73 -3.08
CA LEU A 137 -33.55 -17.06 -4.26
C LEU A 137 -33.38 -18.59 -4.32
N GLY A 138 -33.70 -19.18 -5.46
CA GLY A 138 -33.67 -20.63 -5.69
C GLY A 138 -32.73 -20.99 -6.85
N GLY A 139 -32.25 -22.23 -6.87
CA GLY A 139 -31.33 -22.70 -7.90
C GLY A 139 -30.19 -23.53 -7.31
N HIS A 140 -29.07 -23.53 -8.01
CA HIS A 140 -27.76 -24.06 -7.65
C HIS A 140 -26.72 -23.49 -8.62
N ASN A 141 -25.43 -23.65 -8.32
CA ASN A 141 -24.38 -23.41 -9.32
C ASN A 141 -24.54 -24.41 -10.48
N GLU A 142 -24.38 -23.97 -11.72
CA GLU A 142 -24.64 -24.77 -12.92
C GLU A 142 -23.33 -25.01 -13.69
N LEU A 143 -23.11 -26.25 -14.14
CA LEU A 143 -21.96 -26.64 -14.99
C LEU A 143 -22.48 -27.12 -16.33
N PHE A 144 -22.21 -26.37 -17.38
CA PHE A 144 -22.59 -26.69 -18.76
C PHE A 144 -21.40 -27.33 -19.47
N ILE A 145 -21.47 -28.66 -19.66
CA ILE A 145 -20.45 -29.42 -20.39
C ILE A 145 -20.65 -29.26 -21.90
N ASN A 146 -19.59 -28.91 -22.62
CA ASN A 146 -19.59 -28.71 -24.07
C ASN A 146 -19.70 -30.05 -24.81
N ASN A 147 -20.67 -30.15 -25.73
CA ASN A 147 -20.89 -31.37 -26.51
C ASN A 147 -20.05 -31.41 -27.81
N GLY A 148 -19.32 -30.34 -28.14
CA GLY A 148 -18.52 -30.21 -29.37
C GLY A 148 -19.31 -29.84 -30.62
N ASP A 149 -20.58 -29.44 -30.47
CA ASP A 149 -21.47 -29.04 -31.56
C ASP A 149 -22.21 -27.71 -31.29
N ASN A 150 -21.58 -26.83 -30.49
CA ASN A 150 -22.14 -25.57 -29.97
C ASN A 150 -23.38 -25.77 -29.08
N THR A 151 -23.58 -26.98 -28.57
CA THR A 151 -24.56 -27.27 -27.52
C THR A 151 -23.88 -27.71 -26.25
N PHE A 152 -24.56 -27.52 -25.13
CA PHE A 152 -24.07 -27.86 -23.81
C PHE A 152 -25.10 -28.67 -23.03
N THR A 153 -24.62 -29.45 -22.07
CA THR A 153 -25.46 -30.20 -21.12
C THR A 153 -25.12 -29.82 -19.69
N GLU A 154 -26.13 -29.37 -18.95
CA GLU A 154 -26.02 -29.10 -17.52
C GLU A 154 -25.75 -30.42 -16.75
N ARG A 155 -24.62 -30.50 -16.04
CA ARG A 155 -24.14 -31.70 -15.33
C ARG A 155 -23.55 -31.39 -13.95
N SER A 156 -23.81 -30.22 -13.36
CA SER A 156 -23.26 -29.84 -12.03
C SER A 156 -23.47 -30.93 -10.99
N LYS A 157 -24.68 -31.47 -10.88
CA LYS A 157 -25.01 -32.55 -9.94
C LYS A 157 -24.25 -33.85 -10.16
N GLU A 158 -23.95 -34.18 -11.41
CA GLU A 158 -23.16 -35.37 -11.72
C GLU A 158 -21.72 -35.22 -11.22
N PHE A 159 -21.17 -34.03 -11.40
CA PHE A 159 -19.83 -33.66 -10.97
C PHE A 159 -19.76 -33.26 -9.48
N GLY A 160 -20.89 -33.11 -8.78
CA GLY A 160 -20.93 -32.68 -7.38
C GLY A 160 -20.71 -31.18 -7.18
N LEU A 161 -21.03 -30.38 -8.19
CA LEU A 161 -20.87 -28.92 -8.23
C LEU A 161 -22.21 -28.17 -8.14
N ASP A 162 -23.32 -28.84 -7.85
CA ASP A 162 -24.66 -28.23 -7.72
C ASP A 162 -24.87 -27.53 -6.36
N PHE A 163 -23.92 -26.70 -5.94
CA PHE A 163 -23.98 -25.99 -4.66
C PHE A 163 -25.14 -24.98 -4.63
N ASP A 164 -25.86 -24.98 -3.52
CA ASP A 164 -26.94 -24.03 -3.18
C ASP A 164 -26.51 -23.05 -2.08
N SER A 165 -25.28 -22.57 -2.17
CA SER A 165 -24.65 -21.61 -1.24
C SER A 165 -24.72 -20.16 -1.77
N PHE A 166 -23.96 -19.24 -1.16
CA PHE A 166 -23.83 -17.85 -1.58
C PHE A 166 -22.57 -17.65 -2.45
N SER A 167 -22.49 -18.36 -3.58
CA SER A 167 -21.32 -18.34 -4.44
C SER A 167 -21.19 -17.03 -5.20
N SER A 168 -20.01 -16.43 -5.14
CA SER A 168 -19.68 -15.17 -5.82
C SER A 168 -18.86 -15.43 -7.09
N SER A 169 -17.80 -16.23 -7.00
CA SER A 169 -16.89 -16.56 -8.10
C SER A 169 -16.30 -17.96 -7.94
N ALA A 170 -15.53 -18.42 -8.93
CA ALA A 170 -14.77 -19.65 -8.88
C ALA A 170 -13.47 -19.50 -9.67
N VAL A 171 -12.46 -20.33 -9.37
CA VAL A 171 -11.27 -20.49 -10.22
C VAL A 171 -10.95 -21.96 -10.39
N PHE A 172 -10.64 -22.34 -11.62
CA PHE A 172 -10.11 -23.67 -11.96
C PHE A 172 -8.59 -23.63 -11.99
N LEU A 173 -7.96 -24.54 -11.26
CA LEU A 173 -6.51 -24.63 -11.06
C LEU A 173 -6.10 -26.07 -10.77
N ASP A 174 -4.86 -26.44 -11.05
CA ASP A 174 -4.30 -27.76 -10.71
C ASP A 174 -3.47 -27.59 -9.43
N TYR A 175 -4.10 -27.66 -8.24
CA TYR A 175 -3.41 -27.24 -7.00
C TYR A 175 -2.45 -28.29 -6.45
N ASP A 176 -2.64 -29.56 -6.79
CA ASP A 176 -1.76 -30.66 -6.37
C ASP A 176 -0.83 -31.18 -7.50
N LEU A 177 -0.88 -30.53 -8.67
CA LEU A 177 -0.04 -30.77 -9.85
C LEU A 177 -0.20 -32.20 -10.41
N ASP A 178 -1.38 -32.79 -10.28
CA ASP A 178 -1.70 -34.12 -10.80
C ASP A 178 -2.18 -34.11 -12.26
N GLY A 179 -2.52 -32.91 -12.76
CA GLY A 179 -2.85 -32.62 -14.14
C GLY A 179 -4.34 -32.42 -14.42
N ASP A 180 -5.25 -32.73 -13.49
CA ASP A 180 -6.66 -32.31 -13.58
C ASP A 180 -6.92 -30.96 -12.91
N LEU A 181 -8.01 -30.30 -13.34
CA LEU A 181 -8.36 -28.99 -12.81
C LEU A 181 -9.32 -29.16 -11.63
N ASP A 182 -8.85 -28.75 -10.47
CA ASP A 182 -9.59 -28.53 -9.24
C ASP A 182 -10.33 -27.19 -9.29
N ILE A 183 -11.09 -26.89 -8.23
CA ILE A 183 -11.82 -25.63 -8.11
C ILE A 183 -11.68 -25.03 -6.72
N TYR A 184 -11.35 -23.74 -6.67
CA TYR A 184 -11.60 -22.90 -5.50
C TYR A 184 -12.90 -22.12 -5.75
N LEU A 185 -13.94 -22.41 -4.97
CA LEU A 185 -15.24 -21.76 -4.99
C LEU A 185 -15.29 -20.67 -3.91
N LEU A 186 -15.38 -19.43 -4.36
CA LEU A 186 -15.47 -18.25 -3.50
C LEU A 186 -16.93 -18.00 -3.10
N ASN A 187 -17.17 -17.83 -1.80
CA ASN A 187 -18.48 -17.50 -1.26
C ASN A 187 -18.41 -16.17 -0.48
N HIS A 188 -19.57 -15.51 -0.29
CA HIS A 188 -19.66 -14.31 0.53
C HIS A 188 -20.65 -14.47 1.69
N ALA A 189 -20.34 -13.82 2.81
CA ALA A 189 -21.22 -13.68 3.95
C ALA A 189 -22.31 -12.62 3.70
N VAL A 190 -23.34 -12.66 4.52
CA VAL A 190 -24.34 -11.58 4.61
C VAL A 190 -24.28 -10.98 6.00
N HIS A 191 -24.57 -9.68 6.13
CA HIS A 191 -24.52 -9.02 7.43
C HIS A 191 -25.60 -9.56 8.36
N THR A 192 -25.17 -10.35 9.35
CA THR A 192 -26.01 -10.81 10.45
C THR A 192 -25.32 -10.48 11.78
N PRO A 193 -26.03 -10.43 12.91
CA PRO A 193 -25.39 -10.26 14.21
C PRO A 193 -24.28 -11.29 14.48
N GLU A 194 -24.37 -12.48 13.88
CA GLU A 194 -23.38 -13.54 14.00
C GLU A 194 -22.12 -13.34 13.12
N SER A 195 -22.16 -12.51 12.08
CA SER A 195 -20.99 -12.21 11.25
C SER A 195 -20.06 -11.15 11.88
N PHE A 196 -20.54 -10.47 12.93
CA PHE A 196 -19.72 -9.59 13.76
C PHE A 196 -19.17 -10.35 14.98
N GLY A 197 -17.92 -10.08 15.32
CA GLY A 197 -17.28 -10.70 16.48
C GLY A 197 -15.80 -10.92 16.30
N HIS A 198 -15.26 -11.91 16.99
CA HIS A 198 -13.84 -12.25 16.94
C HIS A 198 -13.51 -12.93 15.61
N ALA A 199 -12.37 -12.55 15.02
CA ALA A 199 -11.82 -13.10 13.77
C ALA A 199 -11.78 -14.63 13.72
N LYS A 200 -11.63 -15.30 14.88
CA LYS A 200 -11.67 -16.77 15.01
C LYS A 200 -12.92 -17.44 14.43
N GLN A 201 -13.99 -16.69 14.15
CA GLN A 201 -15.17 -17.19 13.44
C GLN A 201 -14.82 -17.72 12.04
N ARG A 202 -13.74 -17.24 11.41
CA ARG A 202 -13.26 -17.72 10.10
C ARG A 202 -12.90 -19.21 10.10
N ASN A 203 -12.52 -19.73 11.26
CA ASN A 203 -12.16 -21.13 11.49
C ASN A 203 -13.38 -22.06 11.68
N VAL A 204 -14.60 -21.51 11.76
CA VAL A 204 -15.81 -22.31 11.99
C VAL A 204 -16.62 -22.37 10.71
N ARG A 205 -16.42 -23.45 9.95
CA ARG A 205 -17.03 -23.65 8.64
C ARG A 205 -18.55 -23.52 8.65
N LYS A 206 -19.07 -22.75 7.70
CA LYS A 206 -20.48 -22.61 7.34
C LYS A 206 -20.67 -23.03 5.89
N TYR A 207 -21.77 -23.73 5.65
CA TYR A 207 -22.05 -24.30 4.34
C TYR A 207 -22.35 -23.18 3.33
N GLU A 208 -23.15 -22.20 3.73
CA GLU A 208 -23.67 -21.15 2.86
C GLU A 208 -22.63 -20.09 2.49
N THR A 209 -21.73 -19.75 3.41
CA THR A 209 -20.81 -18.60 3.27
C THR A 209 -19.34 -19.00 3.18
N GLY A 210 -18.99 -20.25 3.49
CA GLY A 210 -17.59 -20.66 3.58
C GLY A 210 -17.01 -21.04 2.24
N ASP A 211 -15.86 -20.46 1.89
CA ASP A 211 -15.09 -20.82 0.69
C ASP A 211 -14.78 -22.31 0.63
N LYS A 212 -14.69 -22.85 -0.58
CA LYS A 212 -14.44 -24.28 -0.79
C LYS A 212 -13.27 -24.53 -1.72
N LEU A 213 -12.36 -25.40 -1.33
CA LEU A 213 -11.45 -26.07 -2.25
C LEU A 213 -11.99 -27.46 -2.54
N LEU A 214 -12.25 -27.74 -3.81
CA LEU A 214 -12.78 -29.03 -4.25
C LEU A 214 -11.75 -29.70 -5.15
N ARG A 215 -11.22 -30.84 -4.70
CA ARG A 215 -10.31 -31.65 -5.51
C ARG A 215 -11.11 -32.38 -6.60
N ASN A 216 -10.58 -32.42 -7.81
CA ASN A 216 -11.13 -33.24 -8.86
C ASN A 216 -10.63 -34.70 -8.71
N ASP A 217 -11.56 -35.63 -8.55
CA ASP A 217 -11.27 -37.07 -8.59
C ASP A 217 -11.80 -37.64 -9.94
N GLY A 218 -11.48 -36.95 -11.05
CA GLY A 218 -11.90 -37.25 -12.42
C GLY A 218 -13.17 -36.52 -12.89
N ASN A 219 -14.34 -37.16 -12.84
CA ASN A 219 -15.63 -36.51 -13.19
C ASN A 219 -16.44 -36.20 -11.94
N LYS A 220 -15.77 -35.97 -10.81
CA LYS A 220 -16.42 -35.76 -9.52
C LYS A 220 -15.52 -34.94 -8.61
N PHE A 221 -16.06 -33.84 -8.10
CA PHE A 221 -15.40 -32.96 -7.16
C PHE A 221 -15.68 -33.36 -5.72
N VAL A 222 -14.66 -33.27 -4.88
CA VAL A 222 -14.70 -33.58 -3.45
C VAL A 222 -14.24 -32.38 -2.64
N ASP A 223 -15.09 -31.89 -1.74
CA ASP A 223 -14.75 -30.82 -0.81
C ASP A 223 -13.65 -31.29 0.16
N VAL A 224 -12.46 -30.72 0.02
CA VAL A 224 -11.26 -30.99 0.84
C VAL A 224 -10.87 -29.78 1.70
N SER A 225 -11.76 -28.81 1.83
CA SER A 225 -11.44 -27.50 2.39
C SER A 225 -10.96 -27.55 3.84
N GLU A 226 -11.54 -28.44 4.66
CA GLU A 226 -11.11 -28.60 6.05
C GLU A 226 -9.73 -29.25 6.16
N GLU A 227 -9.46 -30.28 5.36
CA GLU A 227 -8.17 -30.95 5.31
C GLU A 227 -7.07 -30.05 4.73
N ALA A 228 -7.41 -29.22 3.74
CA ALA A 228 -6.49 -28.32 3.07
C ALA A 228 -6.21 -27.03 3.86
N GLY A 229 -6.97 -26.74 4.93
CA GLY A 229 -6.75 -25.55 5.77
C GLY A 229 -7.43 -24.26 5.25
N ILE A 230 -8.42 -24.38 4.36
CA ILE A 230 -9.15 -23.24 3.80
C ILE A 230 -10.20 -22.74 4.79
N TYR A 231 -10.25 -21.42 4.99
CA TYR A 231 -11.25 -20.80 5.86
C TYR A 231 -12.66 -20.89 5.28
N GLY A 232 -13.66 -20.82 6.15
CA GLY A 232 -15.04 -21.00 5.72
C GLY A 232 -16.07 -20.41 6.68
N GLY A 233 -15.70 -19.37 7.42
CA GLY A 233 -16.53 -18.79 8.47
C GLY A 233 -17.79 -18.07 7.99
N ILE A 234 -18.63 -17.70 8.95
CA ILE A 234 -19.80 -16.84 8.74
C ILE A 234 -19.44 -15.37 8.45
N ASN A 235 -18.17 -15.03 8.62
CA ASN A 235 -17.56 -13.72 8.44
C ASN A 235 -16.69 -13.65 7.18
N GLY A 236 -16.63 -14.69 6.33
CA GLY A 236 -15.92 -14.62 5.05
C GLY A 236 -16.70 -13.82 4.02
N TYR A 237 -16.21 -12.66 3.62
CA TYR A 237 -16.86 -11.73 2.69
C TYR A 237 -16.19 -11.76 1.31
N GLY A 238 -15.98 -12.95 0.75
CA GLY A 238 -15.17 -13.18 -0.44
C GLY A 238 -15.74 -12.55 -1.72
N LEU A 239 -14.98 -11.63 -2.32
CA LEU A 239 -15.35 -10.92 -3.56
C LEU A 239 -14.31 -11.05 -4.68
N GLY A 240 -13.03 -11.06 -4.34
CA GLY A 240 -11.93 -11.19 -5.31
C GLY A 240 -11.14 -12.47 -5.10
N ILE A 241 -10.63 -13.03 -6.20
CA ILE A 241 -9.72 -14.19 -6.17
C ILE A 241 -8.65 -14.02 -7.24
N ALA A 242 -7.40 -14.28 -6.87
CA ALA A 242 -6.28 -14.34 -7.80
C ALA A 242 -5.43 -15.57 -7.47
N VAL A 243 -4.86 -16.17 -8.52
CA VAL A 243 -3.98 -17.35 -8.42
C VAL A 243 -2.69 -17.03 -9.15
N ALA A 244 -1.57 -17.34 -8.51
CA ALA A 244 -0.23 -17.22 -9.06
C ALA A 244 0.73 -18.06 -8.21
N ASP A 245 1.91 -18.36 -8.72
CA ASP A 245 3.01 -18.89 -7.90
C ASP A 245 3.79 -17.72 -7.30
N PHE A 246 3.30 -17.18 -6.17
CA PHE A 246 3.83 -15.93 -5.61
C PHE A 246 5.22 -16.11 -4.99
N ASN A 247 5.52 -17.31 -4.49
CA ASN A 247 6.80 -17.62 -3.86
C ASN A 247 7.83 -18.27 -4.83
N LEU A 248 7.42 -18.51 -6.09
CA LEU A 248 8.18 -19.18 -7.14
C LEU A 248 8.70 -20.56 -6.71
N ASP A 249 7.85 -21.41 -6.15
CA ASP A 249 8.17 -22.80 -5.78
C ASP A 249 7.60 -23.85 -6.74
N GLY A 250 6.77 -23.42 -7.69
CA GLY A 250 6.12 -24.24 -8.71
C GLY A 250 4.67 -24.60 -8.41
N TYR A 251 4.17 -24.32 -7.21
CA TYR A 251 2.78 -24.59 -6.82
C TYR A 251 1.92 -23.32 -6.94
N PRO A 252 0.62 -23.47 -7.27
CA PRO A 252 -0.29 -22.33 -7.30
C PRO A 252 -0.69 -21.91 -5.88
N ASP A 253 -0.46 -20.64 -5.56
CA ASP A 253 -0.92 -19.96 -4.36
C ASP A 253 -2.21 -19.17 -4.65
N ILE A 254 -2.95 -18.80 -3.59
CA ILE A 254 -4.26 -18.15 -3.72
C ILE A 254 -4.31 -16.88 -2.87
N TYR A 255 -4.74 -15.78 -3.47
CA TYR A 255 -5.12 -14.56 -2.76
C TYR A 255 -6.63 -14.33 -2.84
N VAL A 256 -7.27 -14.09 -1.69
CA VAL A 256 -8.71 -13.82 -1.57
C VAL A 256 -8.94 -12.43 -0.98
N GLY A 257 -9.68 -11.60 -1.72
CA GLY A 257 -10.15 -10.29 -1.25
C GLY A 257 -11.47 -10.43 -0.50
N ASN A 258 -11.49 -9.99 0.77
CA ASN A 258 -12.69 -9.93 1.59
C ASN A 258 -13.15 -8.48 1.81
N ASP A 259 -14.47 -8.30 1.74
CA ASP A 259 -15.11 -7.02 2.03
C ASP A 259 -15.24 -6.75 3.55
N PHE A 260 -15.52 -5.50 3.90
CA PHE A 260 -15.81 -5.00 5.25
C PHE A 260 -14.72 -5.10 6.32
N HIS A 261 -14.83 -6.07 7.24
CA HIS A 261 -14.01 -6.15 8.46
C HIS A 261 -13.23 -7.45 8.55
N GLU A 262 -13.41 -8.34 7.59
CA GLU A 262 -12.66 -9.59 7.52
C GLU A 262 -11.31 -9.33 6.85
N ASP A 263 -10.26 -10.02 7.30
CA ASP A 263 -8.95 -9.92 6.68
C ASP A 263 -9.01 -10.52 5.25
N ASP A 264 -8.21 -10.01 4.33
CA ASP A 264 -7.90 -10.76 3.10
C ASP A 264 -7.19 -12.07 3.46
N TYR A 265 -7.23 -13.08 2.59
CA TYR A 265 -6.54 -14.35 2.84
C TYR A 265 -5.44 -14.56 1.82
N TYR A 266 -4.25 -14.91 2.29
CA TYR A 266 -3.11 -15.25 1.44
C TYR A 266 -2.67 -16.69 1.74
N TYR A 267 -3.02 -17.61 0.85
CA TYR A 267 -2.78 -19.04 1.00
C TYR A 267 -1.57 -19.47 0.17
N ILE A 268 -0.50 -19.82 0.87
CA ILE A 268 0.67 -20.48 0.28
C ILE A 268 0.44 -21.98 0.22
N ASN A 269 0.61 -22.58 -0.95
CA ASN A 269 0.49 -24.01 -1.15
C ASN A 269 1.72 -24.74 -0.61
N ASN A 270 1.52 -25.72 0.27
CA ASN A 270 2.64 -26.48 0.87
C ASN A 270 3.14 -27.62 -0.03
N GLY A 271 2.46 -27.89 -1.15
CA GLY A 271 2.79 -28.97 -2.09
C GLY A 271 2.42 -30.38 -1.60
N ASP A 272 1.67 -30.48 -0.50
CA ASP A 272 1.21 -31.74 0.10
C ASP A 272 -0.32 -31.87 0.16
N GLY A 273 -1.02 -31.02 -0.60
CA GLY A 273 -2.47 -30.92 -0.62
C GLY A 273 -3.05 -29.96 0.44
N THR A 274 -2.19 -29.24 1.18
CA THR A 274 -2.61 -28.26 2.18
C THR A 274 -2.07 -26.86 1.89
N PHE A 275 -2.74 -25.85 2.45
CA PHE A 275 -2.33 -24.45 2.38
C PHE A 275 -1.99 -23.90 3.77
N ARG A 276 -1.07 -22.95 3.79
CA ARG A 276 -0.79 -22.11 4.95
C ARG A 276 -1.26 -20.67 4.66
N GLU A 277 -2.08 -20.14 5.54
CA GLU A 277 -2.43 -18.71 5.53
C GLU A 277 -1.25 -17.87 6.06
N GLN A 278 -0.84 -16.83 5.32
CA GLN A 278 0.38 -16.03 5.60
C GLN A 278 0.21 -14.52 5.39
N LEU A 279 -1.01 -13.96 5.40
CA LEU A 279 -1.22 -12.53 5.14
C LEU A 279 -0.38 -11.66 6.08
N ARG A 280 -0.33 -11.98 7.37
CA ARG A 280 0.33 -11.15 8.39
C ARG A 280 1.85 -11.18 8.30
N GLU A 281 2.40 -12.28 7.81
CA GLU A 281 3.83 -12.45 7.58
C GLU A 281 4.29 -11.80 6.27
N SER A 282 3.39 -11.68 5.30
CA SER A 282 3.74 -11.30 3.91
C SER A 282 3.30 -9.88 3.54
N PHE A 283 2.30 -9.32 4.23
CA PHE A 283 1.73 -7.99 3.96
C PHE A 283 1.72 -7.13 5.24
N THR A 284 2.01 -5.83 5.11
CA THR A 284 2.02 -4.89 6.25
C THR A 284 0.60 -4.57 6.73
N TYR A 285 -0.34 -4.57 5.79
CA TYR A 285 -1.77 -4.29 5.93
C TYR A 285 -2.48 -4.61 4.61
N SER A 286 -3.80 -4.73 4.62
CA SER A 286 -4.62 -5.02 3.44
C SER A 286 -5.71 -3.98 3.20
N SER A 287 -6.39 -4.09 2.05
CA SER A 287 -7.58 -3.29 1.77
C SER A 287 -8.67 -3.60 2.79
N ARG A 288 -9.56 -2.64 3.02
CA ARG A 288 -10.71 -2.81 3.93
C ARG A 288 -11.93 -3.35 3.21
N PHE A 289 -12.22 -2.81 2.03
CA PHE A 289 -13.36 -3.21 1.21
C PHE A 289 -12.83 -3.92 -0.04
N SER A 290 -12.05 -4.98 0.18
CA SER A 290 -11.31 -5.68 -0.88
C SER A 290 -12.28 -6.34 -1.85
N MET A 291 -12.30 -5.84 -3.08
CA MET A 291 -13.18 -6.29 -4.17
C MET A 291 -12.36 -7.09 -5.19
N GLY A 292 -12.35 -6.71 -6.47
CA GLY A 292 -11.59 -7.43 -7.50
C GLY A 292 -10.08 -7.36 -7.28
N ASN A 293 -9.40 -8.43 -7.67
CA ASN A 293 -7.96 -8.59 -7.59
C ASN A 293 -7.41 -8.98 -8.96
N ASP A 294 -6.14 -8.65 -9.23
CA ASP A 294 -5.42 -9.16 -10.40
C ASP A 294 -3.91 -9.19 -10.16
N VAL A 295 -3.20 -10.00 -10.93
CA VAL A 295 -1.76 -10.28 -10.76
C VAL A 295 -1.00 -10.04 -12.05
N ALA A 296 0.15 -9.38 -11.95
CA ALA A 296 1.11 -9.20 -13.05
C ALA A 296 2.51 -8.88 -12.52
N ASP A 297 3.55 -9.10 -13.30
CA ASP A 297 4.90 -8.55 -13.04
C ASP A 297 4.93 -7.11 -13.58
N ILE A 298 4.93 -6.12 -12.69
CA ILE A 298 4.77 -4.71 -13.08
C ILE A 298 6.11 -3.96 -13.21
N ASN A 299 7.20 -4.50 -12.65
CA ASN A 299 8.53 -3.90 -12.67
C ASN A 299 9.58 -4.71 -13.42
N HIS A 300 9.18 -5.79 -14.08
CA HIS A 300 10.03 -6.64 -14.91
C HIS A 300 11.12 -7.36 -14.10
N ASP A 301 10.84 -7.71 -12.84
CA ASP A 301 11.76 -8.45 -11.97
C ASP A 301 11.49 -9.97 -11.94
N GLY A 302 10.33 -10.39 -12.45
CA GLY A 302 9.93 -11.78 -12.64
C GLY A 302 9.17 -12.37 -11.46
N PHE A 303 8.82 -11.53 -10.48
CA PHE A 303 7.94 -11.89 -9.38
C PHE A 303 6.51 -11.41 -9.67
N PRO A 304 5.47 -12.20 -9.34
CA PRO A 304 4.10 -11.75 -9.49
C PRO A 304 3.75 -10.70 -8.42
N ASP A 305 3.33 -9.51 -8.87
CA ASP A 305 2.77 -8.44 -8.05
C ASP A 305 1.25 -8.49 -8.04
N LEU A 306 0.62 -7.84 -7.06
CA LEU A 306 -0.82 -7.94 -6.82
C LEU A 306 -1.46 -6.56 -6.69
N ILE A 307 -2.63 -6.37 -7.30
CA ILE A 307 -3.53 -5.26 -6.96
C ILE A 307 -4.80 -5.79 -6.31
N SER A 308 -5.26 -5.12 -5.25
CA SER A 308 -6.61 -5.27 -4.70
C SER A 308 -7.35 -3.94 -4.73
N LEU A 309 -8.64 -4.00 -5.05
CA LEU A 309 -9.49 -2.84 -5.25
C LEU A 309 -10.37 -2.53 -4.04
N ASP A 310 -10.69 -1.25 -3.87
CA ASP A 310 -11.48 -0.66 -2.80
C ASP A 310 -12.39 0.47 -3.38
N MET A 311 -12.98 1.30 -2.53
CA MET A 311 -13.95 2.33 -2.93
C MET A 311 -13.53 3.78 -2.64
N LEU A 312 -12.24 4.04 -2.36
CA LEU A 312 -11.74 5.39 -2.06
C LEU A 312 -11.96 6.36 -3.25
N PRO A 313 -12.74 7.45 -3.09
CA PRO A 313 -12.97 8.41 -4.17
C PRO A 313 -11.80 9.39 -4.37
N GLU A 314 -11.48 9.70 -5.62
CA GLU A 314 -10.55 10.80 -5.97
C GLU A 314 -11.24 12.18 -5.83
N ASP A 315 -12.48 12.28 -6.32
CA ASP A 315 -13.26 13.53 -6.35
C ASP A 315 -13.53 14.07 -4.94
N GLU A 316 -13.19 15.34 -4.72
CA GLU A 316 -13.24 15.97 -3.40
C GLU A 316 -14.67 16.09 -2.83
N VAL A 317 -15.69 16.22 -3.68
CA VAL A 317 -17.08 16.29 -3.22
C VAL A 317 -17.54 14.91 -2.76
N ILE A 318 -17.19 13.85 -3.50
CA ILE A 318 -17.55 12.47 -3.13
C ILE A 318 -16.76 12.04 -1.89
N LEU A 319 -15.43 12.25 -1.89
CA LEU A 319 -14.53 11.93 -0.78
C LEU A 319 -15.00 12.51 0.55
N LYS A 320 -15.43 13.78 0.58
CA LYS A 320 -15.89 14.43 1.83
C LYS A 320 -17.35 14.11 2.21
N ARG A 321 -18.03 13.28 1.41
CA ARG A 321 -19.40 12.79 1.68
C ARG A 321 -19.46 11.30 1.91
N SER A 322 -18.42 10.55 1.58
CA SER A 322 -18.34 9.12 1.83
C SER A 322 -17.86 8.83 3.25
N GLU A 323 -18.39 7.77 3.85
CA GLU A 323 -17.76 7.12 5.01
C GLU A 323 -16.31 6.76 4.69
N SER A 324 -15.45 6.87 5.69
CA SER A 324 -13.99 6.72 5.56
C SER A 324 -13.47 5.67 6.56
N ASP A 325 -12.16 5.47 6.59
CA ASP A 325 -11.42 4.80 7.67
C ASP A 325 -12.00 5.03 9.08
N GLU A 326 -12.00 3.96 9.88
CA GLU A 326 -12.48 3.98 11.26
C GLU A 326 -11.61 4.84 12.19
N GLY A 327 -12.17 5.28 13.32
CA GLY A 327 -11.39 5.94 14.37
C GLY A 327 -10.35 5.01 15.01
N ILE A 328 -9.26 5.58 15.54
CA ILE A 328 -8.12 4.84 16.11
C ILE A 328 -8.52 3.82 17.19
N HIS A 329 -9.50 4.17 18.04
CA HIS A 329 -10.00 3.27 19.09
C HIS A 329 -10.69 2.02 18.54
N THR A 330 -11.45 2.16 17.45
CA THR A 330 -12.13 1.04 16.79
C THR A 330 -11.11 0.13 16.13
N LEU A 331 -10.12 0.70 15.43
CA LEU A 331 -9.02 -0.07 14.83
C LEU A 331 -8.25 -0.85 15.90
N ASN A 332 -7.83 -0.18 16.98
CA ASN A 332 -7.12 -0.82 18.09
C ASN A 332 -7.95 -1.92 18.77
N MET A 333 -9.26 -1.72 18.93
CA MET A 333 -10.16 -2.74 19.44
C MET A 333 -10.21 -3.97 18.51
N LYS A 334 -10.36 -3.77 17.19
CA LYS A 334 -10.39 -4.85 16.21
C LYS A 334 -9.11 -5.68 16.20
N VAL A 335 -7.96 -5.00 16.15
CA VAL A 335 -6.64 -5.66 16.08
C VAL A 335 -6.31 -6.35 17.41
N ASN A 336 -6.38 -5.62 18.53
CA ASN A 336 -5.85 -6.11 19.80
C ASN A 336 -6.84 -7.00 20.58
N GLN A 337 -8.16 -6.86 20.35
CA GLN A 337 -9.17 -7.59 21.12
C GLN A 337 -9.94 -8.62 20.26
N PHE A 338 -10.30 -8.26 19.03
CA PHE A 338 -11.06 -9.14 18.14
C PHE A 338 -10.18 -10.01 17.25
N GLY A 339 -8.90 -9.67 17.11
CA GLY A 339 -7.90 -10.47 16.41
C GLY A 339 -7.91 -10.30 14.91
N TYR A 340 -8.46 -9.21 14.37
CA TYR A 340 -8.31 -8.82 12.96
C TYR A 340 -6.93 -8.22 12.69
N TYR A 341 -6.60 -8.00 11.42
CA TYR A 341 -5.37 -7.35 10.99
C TYR A 341 -5.60 -5.87 10.63
N TYR A 342 -4.53 -5.18 10.24
CA TYR A 342 -4.62 -3.77 9.84
C TYR A 342 -5.22 -3.65 8.44
N GLN A 343 -6.30 -2.87 8.32
CA GLN A 343 -7.01 -2.62 7.06
C GLN A 343 -7.27 -1.13 6.86
N PHE A 344 -7.16 -0.65 5.61
CA PHE A 344 -7.38 0.75 5.25
C PHE A 344 -8.18 0.87 3.95
N GLU A 345 -9.01 1.92 3.83
CA GLU A 345 -9.88 2.17 2.68
C GLU A 345 -9.11 2.82 1.53
N ARG A 346 -8.58 2.00 0.62
CA ARG A 346 -7.96 2.37 -0.68
C ARG A 346 -7.56 1.14 -1.47
N ASN A 347 -7.46 1.27 -2.79
CA ASN A 347 -6.80 0.23 -3.58
C ASN A 347 -5.36 0.06 -3.09
N MET A 348 -4.86 -1.18 -3.09
CA MET A 348 -3.49 -1.49 -2.70
C MET A 348 -2.75 -2.15 -3.85
N LEU A 349 -1.58 -1.60 -4.19
CA LEU A 349 -0.65 -2.19 -5.13
C LEU A 349 0.52 -2.77 -4.35
N GLN A 350 0.61 -4.09 -4.32
CA GLN A 350 1.52 -4.88 -3.51
C GLN A 350 2.64 -5.41 -4.41
N ILE A 351 3.86 -4.93 -4.20
CA ILE A 351 5.03 -5.32 -4.99
C ILE A 351 5.78 -6.44 -4.29
N ASN A 352 5.95 -7.57 -4.94
CA ASN A 352 6.64 -8.73 -4.41
C ASN A 352 8.14 -8.47 -4.33
N GLN A 353 8.76 -8.69 -3.17
CA GLN A 353 10.20 -8.49 -2.99
C GLN A 353 11.03 -9.76 -3.26
N GLY A 354 10.39 -10.87 -3.63
CA GLY A 354 11.05 -12.16 -3.90
C GLY A 354 11.53 -12.92 -2.66
N ASN A 355 11.23 -12.41 -1.46
CA ASN A 355 11.53 -13.04 -0.17
C ASN A 355 10.26 -13.54 0.57
N GLY A 356 9.13 -13.60 -0.13
CA GLY A 356 7.81 -13.93 0.44
C GLY A 356 7.10 -12.75 1.09
N ARG A 357 7.56 -11.50 0.89
CA ARG A 357 6.91 -10.29 1.40
C ARG A 357 6.61 -9.30 0.29
N PHE A 358 5.65 -8.43 0.57
CA PHE A 358 5.18 -7.39 -0.32
C PHE A 358 5.33 -6.00 0.29
N ILE A 359 5.68 -5.02 -0.54
CA ILE A 359 5.62 -3.60 -0.20
C ILE A 359 4.38 -2.97 -0.85
N GLU A 360 3.59 -2.26 -0.04
CA GLU A 360 2.41 -1.53 -0.55
C GLU A 360 2.84 -0.17 -1.14
N THR A 361 2.38 0.17 -2.34
CA THR A 361 2.81 1.36 -3.11
C THR A 361 1.67 2.17 -3.74
N GLY A 362 0.40 1.81 -3.54
CA GLY A 362 -0.75 2.33 -4.28
C GLY A 362 -0.91 3.86 -4.21
N LEU A 363 -0.54 4.51 -3.09
CA LEU A 363 -0.60 5.96 -2.97
C LEU A 363 0.48 6.66 -3.81
N MET A 364 1.70 6.15 -3.79
CA MET A 364 2.84 6.64 -4.58
C MET A 364 2.62 6.38 -6.07
N SER A 365 2.11 5.20 -6.41
CA SER A 365 1.83 4.74 -7.76
C SER A 365 0.64 5.43 -8.42
N ASN A 366 -0.13 6.24 -7.67
CA ASN A 366 -1.33 6.96 -8.14
C ASN A 366 -2.53 6.07 -8.54
N VAL A 367 -2.61 4.85 -8.01
CA VAL A 367 -3.72 3.91 -8.25
C VAL A 367 -4.61 3.70 -7.02
N ALA A 368 -4.30 4.31 -5.87
CA ALA A 368 -5.03 4.13 -4.60
C ALA A 368 -6.50 4.58 -4.59
N ALA A 369 -6.90 5.49 -5.49
CA ALA A 369 -8.22 6.14 -5.44
C ALA A 369 -8.87 6.17 -6.82
N THR A 370 -9.83 5.28 -7.05
CA THR A 370 -10.61 5.18 -8.30
C THR A 370 -12.12 5.26 -8.07
N ASP A 371 -12.57 5.60 -6.86
CA ASP A 371 -13.98 5.48 -6.45
C ASP A 371 -14.41 4.00 -6.37
N TRP A 372 -15.72 3.72 -6.45
CA TRP A 372 -16.30 2.39 -6.24
C TRP A 372 -15.84 1.36 -7.28
N SER A 373 -14.72 0.68 -7.00
CA SER A 373 -13.99 -0.15 -7.96
C SER A 373 -14.38 -1.61 -7.83
N TRP A 374 -14.70 -2.26 -8.94
CA TRP A 374 -15.14 -3.67 -8.93
C TRP A 374 -14.05 -4.60 -9.44
N SER A 375 -13.54 -4.36 -10.65
CA SER A 375 -12.65 -5.28 -11.37
C SER A 375 -11.37 -4.60 -11.81
N ALA A 376 -10.22 -5.24 -11.60
CA ALA A 376 -8.92 -4.84 -12.14
C ALA A 376 -8.50 -5.79 -13.26
N LEU A 377 -7.87 -5.25 -14.30
CA LEU A 377 -7.29 -6.00 -15.40
C LEU A 377 -5.94 -5.39 -15.81
N PHE A 378 -4.85 -6.07 -15.48
CA PHE A 378 -3.52 -5.77 -15.99
C PHE A 378 -3.36 -6.28 -17.43
N ALA A 379 -2.90 -5.42 -18.32
CA ALA A 379 -2.52 -5.78 -19.68
C ALA A 379 -1.61 -4.69 -20.26
N ASP A 380 -0.90 -4.99 -21.34
CA ASP A 380 -0.14 -3.98 -22.08
C ASP A 380 -1.03 -3.45 -23.21
N TYR A 381 -1.82 -2.40 -22.93
CA TYR A 381 -2.89 -1.96 -23.85
C TYR A 381 -2.35 -1.16 -25.03
N ASP A 382 -1.21 -0.47 -24.88
CA ASP A 382 -0.55 0.25 -25.97
C ASP A 382 0.67 -0.48 -26.56
N GLN A 383 0.89 -1.72 -26.11
CA GLN A 383 1.93 -2.65 -26.56
C GLN A 383 3.37 -2.12 -26.36
N ASP A 384 3.63 -1.29 -25.36
CA ASP A 384 4.97 -0.71 -25.15
C ASP A 384 5.91 -1.58 -24.29
N GLY A 385 5.38 -2.66 -23.72
CA GLY A 385 6.06 -3.61 -22.86
C GLY A 385 5.84 -3.38 -21.37
N HIS A 386 5.15 -2.32 -20.94
CA HIS A 386 4.77 -2.10 -19.54
C HIS A 386 3.35 -2.62 -19.26
N GLN A 387 3.07 -3.01 -18.01
CA GLN A 387 1.71 -3.40 -17.62
C GLN A 387 0.89 -2.14 -17.30
N ASP A 388 -0.17 -1.91 -18.05
CA ASP A 388 -1.23 -0.95 -17.78
C ASP A 388 -2.33 -1.62 -16.93
N VAL A 389 -3.25 -0.84 -16.36
CA VAL A 389 -4.39 -1.39 -15.61
C VAL A 389 -5.71 -0.70 -15.96
N PHE A 390 -6.73 -1.49 -16.31
CA PHE A 390 -8.12 -1.05 -16.41
C PHE A 390 -8.87 -1.37 -15.11
N ILE A 391 -9.67 -0.43 -14.62
CA ILE A 391 -10.48 -0.58 -13.42
C ILE A 391 -11.94 -0.24 -13.73
N SER A 392 -12.83 -1.21 -13.57
CA SER A 392 -14.28 -1.00 -13.69
C SER A 392 -14.85 -0.33 -12.44
N ASN A 393 -15.79 0.60 -12.63
CA ASN A 393 -16.26 1.47 -11.58
C ASN A 393 -17.77 1.70 -11.56
N GLY A 394 -18.21 2.14 -10.39
CA GLY A 394 -19.50 2.76 -10.17
C GLY A 394 -20.54 1.83 -9.55
N ILE A 395 -21.50 2.44 -8.87
CA ILE A 395 -22.61 1.76 -8.21
C ILE A 395 -23.91 2.53 -8.45
N PRO A 396 -25.08 1.87 -8.65
CA PRO A 396 -26.31 2.58 -8.91
C PRO A 396 -26.70 3.57 -7.79
N ARG A 397 -26.45 3.21 -6.53
CA ARG A 397 -26.73 4.01 -5.33
C ARG A 397 -25.58 3.86 -4.33
N ARG A 398 -25.17 4.96 -3.69
CA ARG A 398 -24.09 4.97 -2.68
C ARG A 398 -24.65 4.79 -1.27
N PRO A 399 -24.57 3.59 -0.65
CA PRO A 399 -24.97 3.40 0.74
C PRO A 399 -23.97 4.01 1.73
N ASN A 400 -22.75 4.35 1.29
CA ASN A 400 -21.71 4.96 2.13
C ASN A 400 -21.80 6.50 2.23
N ASP A 401 -22.87 7.14 1.73
CA ASP A 401 -23.03 8.60 1.87
C ASP A 401 -23.34 8.97 3.34
N LEU A 402 -22.56 9.87 3.92
CA LEU A 402 -22.62 10.26 5.33
C LEU A 402 -23.92 10.98 5.70
N ASP A 403 -24.54 11.75 4.79
CA ASP A 403 -25.85 12.36 5.05
C ASP A 403 -26.96 11.29 5.09
N TYR A 404 -26.85 10.26 4.24
CA TYR A 404 -27.70 9.06 4.31
C TYR A 404 -27.46 8.27 5.61
N ILE A 405 -26.21 7.92 5.94
CA ILE A 405 -25.85 7.17 7.15
C ILE A 405 -26.38 7.88 8.40
N LYS A 406 -26.19 9.20 8.50
CA LYS A 406 -26.69 10.03 9.60
C LYS A 406 -28.22 10.01 9.71
N TYR A 407 -28.93 9.93 8.59
CA TYR A 407 -30.38 9.83 8.59
C TYR A 407 -30.86 8.47 9.12
N VAL A 408 -30.32 7.37 8.59
CA VAL A 408 -30.76 6.01 8.95
C VAL A 408 -30.32 5.57 10.35
N SER A 409 -29.23 6.13 10.87
CA SER A 409 -28.73 5.85 12.23
C SER A 409 -29.42 6.68 13.34
N SER A 410 -30.29 7.63 13.00
CA SER A 410 -30.96 8.46 14.01
C SER A 410 -31.99 7.66 14.83
N GLU A 411 -32.01 7.83 16.16
CA GLU A 411 -32.89 7.07 17.08
C GLU A 411 -34.36 7.07 16.65
N GLN A 412 -34.87 8.22 16.17
CA GLN A 412 -36.23 8.37 15.67
C GLN A 412 -36.51 7.54 14.42
N VAL A 413 -35.50 7.27 13.61
CA VAL A 413 -35.60 6.48 12.39
C VAL A 413 -35.39 4.99 12.71
N VAL A 414 -34.44 4.63 13.58
CA VAL A 414 -34.23 3.25 14.06
C VAL A 414 -35.50 2.67 14.70
N ASP A 415 -36.20 3.46 15.52
CA ASP A 415 -37.48 3.05 16.15
C ASP A 415 -38.63 2.87 15.13
N ILE A 416 -38.52 3.45 13.93
CA ILE A 416 -39.56 3.45 12.89
C ILE A 416 -39.22 2.49 11.72
N ILE A 417 -37.94 2.21 11.44
CA ILE A 417 -37.49 1.21 10.45
C ILE A 417 -38.06 -0.17 10.80
N GLY A 418 -38.18 -0.50 12.09
CA GLY A 418 -38.87 -1.71 12.55
C GLY A 418 -40.40 -1.69 12.41
N ALA A 419 -41.02 -0.56 12.03
CA ALA A 419 -42.47 -0.34 12.15
C ALA A 419 -43.18 0.14 10.86
N THR A 420 -42.53 0.84 9.91
CA THR A 420 -43.24 1.39 8.73
C THR A 420 -42.40 1.54 7.43
N LYS A 421 -43.02 1.11 6.32
CA LYS A 421 -42.53 1.11 4.92
C LYS A 421 -42.23 2.48 4.27
N ILE A 422 -42.64 3.60 4.89
CA ILE A 422 -42.42 4.96 4.35
C ILE A 422 -40.97 5.42 4.55
N VAL A 423 -40.25 4.79 5.50
CA VAL A 423 -38.88 5.15 5.83
C VAL A 423 -37.89 4.68 4.75
N ASP A 424 -38.13 3.52 4.14
CA ASP A 424 -37.24 2.93 3.12
C ASP A 424 -37.23 3.76 1.83
N GLU A 425 -38.41 4.20 1.33
CA GLU A 425 -38.48 5.08 0.14
C GLU A 425 -37.70 6.39 0.34
N LYS A 426 -37.82 6.98 1.55
CA LYS A 426 -37.12 8.23 1.87
C LYS A 426 -35.62 7.99 2.05
N ALA A 427 -35.21 6.89 2.70
CA ALA A 427 -33.82 6.49 2.84
C ALA A 427 -33.16 6.25 1.46
N MET A 428 -33.85 5.55 0.56
CA MET A 428 -33.41 5.34 -0.83
C MET A 428 -33.28 6.64 -1.62
N SER A 429 -34.14 7.64 -1.35
CA SER A 429 -34.06 8.95 -2.02
C SER A 429 -32.84 9.77 -1.61
N LEU A 430 -32.26 9.49 -0.43
CA LEU A 430 -31.07 10.17 0.09
C LEU A 430 -29.77 9.60 -0.50
N MET A 431 -29.74 8.31 -0.87
CA MET A 431 -28.57 7.72 -1.51
C MET A 431 -28.32 8.36 -2.89
N PRO A 432 -27.20 9.09 -3.08
CA PRO A 432 -26.86 9.66 -4.37
C PRO A 432 -26.51 8.54 -5.37
N SER A 433 -26.49 8.89 -6.67
CA SER A 433 -25.97 7.98 -7.68
C SER A 433 -24.45 7.85 -7.54
N GLY A 434 -23.92 6.65 -7.75
CA GLY A 434 -22.49 6.37 -7.85
C GLY A 434 -22.04 6.05 -9.28
N LYS A 435 -22.77 6.50 -10.29
CA LYS A 435 -22.36 6.36 -11.70
C LYS A 435 -21.14 7.23 -11.98
N ILE A 436 -20.05 6.61 -12.38
CA ILE A 436 -18.78 7.26 -12.73
C ILE A 436 -18.16 6.55 -13.92
N GLN A 437 -17.16 7.17 -14.53
CA GLN A 437 -16.35 6.60 -15.59
C GLN A 437 -15.42 5.51 -15.05
N ASN A 438 -15.13 4.51 -15.88
CA ASN A 438 -14.08 3.52 -15.64
C ASN A 438 -12.68 4.14 -15.78
N TYR A 439 -11.72 3.65 -15.00
CA TYR A 439 -10.37 4.16 -15.04
C TYR A 439 -9.49 3.27 -15.92
N ILE A 440 -8.55 3.87 -16.63
CA ILE A 440 -7.43 3.16 -17.25
C ILE A 440 -6.15 3.92 -16.98
N TYR A 441 -5.12 3.19 -16.60
CA TYR A 441 -3.83 3.74 -16.23
C TYR A 441 -2.74 3.15 -17.10
N LYS A 442 -1.91 4.02 -17.64
CA LYS A 442 -0.68 3.62 -18.32
C LYS A 442 0.41 3.32 -17.29
N GLY A 443 0.99 2.13 -17.34
CA GLY A 443 2.15 1.75 -16.56
C GLY A 443 3.43 2.43 -17.05
N SER A 444 4.39 2.57 -16.16
CA SER A 444 5.73 3.09 -16.47
C SER A 444 6.77 2.46 -15.54
N GLY A 445 8.04 2.86 -15.68
CA GLY A 445 9.09 2.43 -14.75
C GLY A 445 8.80 2.83 -13.29
N ASP A 446 9.51 2.19 -12.36
CA ASP A 446 9.48 2.50 -10.92
C ASP A 446 8.06 2.43 -10.30
N PHE A 447 7.23 1.49 -10.75
CA PHE A 447 5.86 1.23 -10.28
C PHE A 447 4.87 2.41 -10.44
N LEU A 448 5.17 3.40 -11.28
CA LEU A 448 4.30 4.56 -11.45
C LEU A 448 3.25 4.34 -12.53
N PHE A 449 2.03 4.82 -12.27
CA PHE A 449 0.93 4.80 -13.19
C PHE A 449 0.42 6.20 -13.53
N HIS A 450 0.04 6.40 -14.77
CA HIS A 450 -0.53 7.65 -15.28
C HIS A 450 -1.98 7.43 -15.66
N ASN A 451 -2.89 8.25 -15.12
CA ASN A 451 -4.31 8.17 -15.46
C ASN A 451 -4.53 8.60 -16.93
N MET A 452 -4.95 7.67 -17.77
CA MET A 452 -5.22 7.87 -19.19
C MET A 452 -6.71 7.83 -19.53
N SER A 453 -7.59 7.81 -18.52
CA SER A 453 -9.04 7.57 -18.67
C SER A 453 -9.70 8.50 -19.68
N ASP A 454 -9.44 9.81 -19.62
CA ASP A 454 -10.00 10.79 -20.55
C ASP A 454 -9.45 10.69 -21.98
N GLN A 455 -8.28 10.05 -22.14
CA GLN A 455 -7.52 10.02 -23.39
C GLN A 455 -7.72 8.70 -24.14
N TRP A 456 -7.78 7.59 -23.41
CA TRP A 456 -7.85 6.24 -23.95
C TRP A 456 -9.28 5.72 -24.04
N LEU A 457 -10.18 6.12 -23.13
CA LEU A 457 -11.56 5.64 -23.11
C LEU A 457 -12.56 6.68 -23.62
N PRO A 458 -13.68 6.23 -24.23
CA PRO A 458 -14.86 7.06 -24.43
C PRO A 458 -15.41 7.59 -23.10
N ALA A 459 -15.68 8.89 -23.03
CA ALA A 459 -16.24 9.52 -21.83
C ALA A 459 -17.69 9.06 -21.58
N GLU A 460 -17.88 8.19 -20.60
CA GLU A 460 -19.18 7.63 -20.23
C GLU A 460 -19.22 7.27 -18.74
N ASN A 461 -20.30 7.66 -18.05
CA ASN A 461 -20.53 7.24 -16.66
C ASN A 461 -21.43 6.02 -16.62
N THR A 462 -20.91 4.91 -16.09
CA THR A 462 -21.56 3.61 -16.04
C THR A 462 -21.64 3.07 -14.61
N CYS A 463 -22.22 1.89 -14.46
CA CYS A 463 -22.06 1.04 -13.28
C CYS A 463 -21.51 -0.28 -13.80
N SER A 464 -20.19 -0.36 -13.92
CA SER A 464 -19.48 -1.48 -14.52
C SER A 464 -19.00 -2.43 -13.43
N THR A 465 -19.32 -3.72 -13.56
CA THR A 465 -18.92 -4.74 -12.56
C THR A 465 -17.85 -5.65 -13.14
N ALA A 466 -18.23 -6.78 -13.75
CA ALA A 466 -17.32 -7.79 -14.27
C ALA A 466 -16.68 -7.39 -15.60
N THR A 467 -15.45 -7.85 -15.84
CA THR A 467 -14.65 -7.49 -17.02
C THR A 467 -13.81 -8.65 -17.53
N GLY A 468 -13.65 -8.80 -18.84
CA GLY A 468 -12.73 -9.79 -19.43
C GLY A 468 -11.90 -9.22 -20.57
N LEU A 469 -10.79 -9.92 -20.89
CA LEU A 469 -9.87 -9.58 -21.97
C LEU A 469 -9.90 -10.67 -23.07
N ALA A 470 -9.83 -10.22 -24.31
CA ALA A 470 -9.61 -11.06 -25.49
C ALA A 470 -9.19 -10.20 -26.69
N ASP A 471 -8.70 -10.82 -27.75
CA ASP A 471 -8.50 -10.18 -29.06
C ASP A 471 -9.66 -10.61 -29.97
N LEU A 472 -10.75 -9.82 -30.02
CA LEU A 472 -12.04 -10.24 -30.59
C LEU A 472 -12.05 -10.30 -32.12
N ASP A 473 -11.18 -9.53 -32.79
CA ASP A 473 -11.04 -9.50 -34.23
C ASP A 473 -9.71 -10.06 -34.77
N ASN A 474 -8.86 -10.60 -33.88
CA ASN A 474 -7.59 -11.26 -34.16
C ASN A 474 -6.53 -10.35 -34.80
N ASP A 475 -6.52 -9.07 -34.45
CA ASP A 475 -5.59 -8.10 -35.02
C ASP A 475 -4.30 -7.88 -34.20
N GLY A 476 -4.23 -8.49 -33.02
CA GLY A 476 -3.04 -8.56 -32.17
C GLY A 476 -3.02 -7.64 -30.97
N ASP A 477 -4.02 -6.79 -30.78
CA ASP A 477 -4.20 -6.04 -29.53
C ASP A 477 -5.36 -6.59 -28.68
N LEU A 478 -5.43 -6.13 -27.43
CA LEU A 478 -6.39 -6.65 -26.44
C LEU A 478 -7.57 -5.71 -26.30
N ASP A 479 -8.76 -6.26 -26.49
CA ASP A 479 -10.05 -5.63 -26.26
C ASP A 479 -10.53 -5.82 -24.82
N ILE A 480 -11.40 -4.92 -24.38
CA ILE A 480 -11.99 -4.96 -23.02
C ILE A 480 -13.50 -5.17 -23.13
N ILE A 481 -13.99 -6.23 -22.50
CA ILE A 481 -15.41 -6.54 -22.40
C ILE A 481 -15.87 -6.21 -20.99
N VAL A 482 -16.94 -5.42 -20.86
CA VAL A 482 -17.44 -4.91 -19.58
C VAL A 482 -18.93 -5.16 -19.44
N SER A 483 -19.30 -5.87 -18.37
CA SER A 483 -20.70 -6.02 -17.95
C SER A 483 -21.14 -4.82 -17.12
N ASN A 484 -22.34 -4.31 -17.42
CA ASN A 484 -22.90 -3.14 -16.77
C ASN A 484 -24.22 -3.47 -16.07
N VAL A 485 -24.42 -2.90 -14.88
CA VAL A 485 -25.69 -2.96 -14.16
C VAL A 485 -26.68 -1.97 -14.79
N ASP A 486 -27.87 -2.47 -15.12
CA ASP A 486 -28.97 -1.69 -15.70
C ASP A 486 -28.65 -0.95 -17.01
N GLN A 487 -27.57 -1.33 -17.69
CA GLN A 487 -27.13 -0.83 -19.00
C GLN A 487 -26.67 -2.00 -19.88
N PRO A 488 -26.71 -1.87 -21.21
CA PRO A 488 -26.11 -2.87 -22.10
C PRO A 488 -24.61 -3.03 -21.81
N VAL A 489 -24.04 -4.19 -22.14
CA VAL A 489 -22.59 -4.41 -22.07
C VAL A 489 -21.82 -3.38 -22.90
N SER A 490 -20.62 -3.03 -22.45
CA SER A 490 -19.68 -2.20 -23.20
C SER A 490 -18.55 -3.08 -23.72
N ILE A 491 -18.23 -2.97 -25.01
CA ILE A 491 -17.07 -3.62 -25.62
C ILE A 491 -16.19 -2.51 -26.16
N TYR A 492 -14.95 -2.45 -25.68
CA TYR A 492 -13.96 -1.46 -26.06
C TYR A 492 -12.95 -2.13 -26.98
N ILE A 493 -12.97 -1.75 -28.25
CA ILE A 493 -12.07 -2.27 -29.28
C ILE A 493 -10.80 -1.44 -29.28
N ASN A 494 -9.66 -2.08 -29.07
CA ASN A 494 -8.36 -1.41 -29.07
C ASN A 494 -7.98 -1.01 -30.50
N GLN A 495 -7.21 0.07 -30.62
CA GLN A 495 -6.86 0.72 -31.89
C GLN A 495 -5.34 0.83 -32.04
N THR A 496 -4.59 -0.01 -31.34
CA THR A 496 -3.13 -0.03 -31.39
C THR A 496 -2.64 -0.61 -32.73
N ASN A 497 -3.42 -1.50 -33.34
CA ASN A 497 -3.39 -2.06 -34.70
C ASN A 497 -2.19 -1.61 -35.56
N GLU A 498 -1.31 -2.54 -35.92
CA GLU A 498 -0.16 -2.35 -36.85
C GLU A 498 0.88 -1.29 -36.44
N LYS A 499 0.70 -0.55 -35.33
CA LYS A 499 1.64 0.50 -34.87
C LYS A 499 2.81 -0.07 -34.08
N PHE A 500 2.55 -1.11 -33.29
CA PHE A 500 3.50 -1.76 -32.40
C PHE A 500 3.45 -3.27 -32.58
N ASN A 501 4.39 -3.95 -31.90
CA ASN A 501 4.61 -5.36 -32.08
C ASN A 501 4.11 -6.15 -30.87
N TYR A 502 3.53 -7.30 -31.14
CA TYR A 502 2.95 -8.17 -30.12
C TYR A 502 3.39 -9.64 -30.28
N LEU A 503 3.10 -10.47 -29.30
CA LEU A 503 3.13 -11.92 -29.41
C LEU A 503 1.95 -12.50 -28.62
N LYS A 504 1.07 -13.24 -29.30
CA LYS A 504 0.04 -14.06 -28.65
C LYS A 504 0.57 -15.48 -28.50
N ILE A 505 0.35 -16.11 -27.35
CA ILE A 505 0.79 -17.47 -27.08
C ILE A 505 -0.42 -18.31 -26.71
N LYS A 506 -0.67 -19.35 -27.53
CA LYS A 506 -1.65 -20.41 -27.27
C LYS A 506 -0.88 -21.64 -26.81
N LEU A 507 -1.28 -22.19 -25.66
CA LEU A 507 -0.63 -23.35 -25.07
C LEU A 507 -1.40 -24.62 -25.44
N ASP A 508 -0.66 -25.65 -25.84
CA ASP A 508 -1.15 -27.02 -25.99
C ASP A 508 -0.33 -27.91 -25.04
N TYR A 509 -0.90 -28.18 -23.87
CA TYR A 509 -0.32 -29.00 -22.82
C TYR A 509 -0.92 -30.43 -22.82
N LEU A 510 -0.68 -31.18 -21.75
CA LEU A 510 -1.16 -32.55 -21.56
C LEU A 510 -2.60 -32.55 -21.05
N ASN A 511 -3.41 -33.50 -21.53
CA ASN A 511 -4.70 -33.78 -20.89
C ASN A 511 -4.47 -34.32 -19.47
N PRO A 512 -5.37 -34.02 -18.52
CA PRO A 512 -6.61 -33.25 -18.70
C PRO A 512 -6.49 -31.71 -18.68
N ASN A 513 -5.33 -31.12 -18.35
CA ASN A 513 -5.09 -29.67 -18.41
C ASN A 513 -4.64 -29.17 -19.81
N LYS A 514 -5.48 -29.33 -20.84
CA LYS A 514 -5.11 -29.06 -22.25
C LYS A 514 -4.61 -27.63 -22.51
N TYR A 515 -5.17 -26.63 -21.82
CA TYR A 515 -4.85 -25.21 -21.95
C TYR A 515 -3.60 -24.78 -21.15
N GLY A 516 -2.99 -25.70 -20.38
CA GLY A 516 -1.77 -25.43 -19.63
C GLY A 516 -1.95 -24.39 -18.52
N ILE A 517 -3.08 -24.41 -17.81
CA ILE A 517 -3.31 -23.58 -16.61
C ILE A 517 -2.14 -23.78 -15.63
N GLY A 518 -1.56 -22.68 -15.13
CA GLY A 518 -0.35 -22.66 -14.29
C GLY A 518 0.98 -22.62 -15.06
N THR A 519 0.97 -22.59 -16.40
CA THR A 519 2.19 -22.43 -17.20
C THR A 519 2.77 -21.02 -17.04
N LYS A 520 4.09 -20.94 -16.85
CA LYS A 520 4.84 -19.69 -16.71
C LYS A 520 5.66 -19.39 -17.94
N LEU A 521 5.67 -18.13 -18.35
CA LEU A 521 6.40 -17.64 -19.52
C LEU A 521 7.33 -16.50 -19.13
N TYR A 522 8.61 -16.65 -19.43
CA TYR A 522 9.60 -15.58 -19.37
C TYR A 522 10.03 -15.22 -20.79
N VAL A 523 9.87 -13.95 -21.16
CA VAL A 523 10.31 -13.43 -22.46
C VAL A 523 11.42 -12.43 -22.25
N TYR A 524 12.54 -12.62 -22.96
CA TYR A 524 13.69 -11.72 -22.92
C TYR A 524 13.85 -11.00 -24.26
N SER A 525 14.00 -9.68 -24.23
CA SER A 525 14.22 -8.85 -25.41
C SER A 525 15.03 -7.60 -25.04
N GLU A 526 16.24 -7.48 -25.60
CA GLU A 526 17.10 -6.28 -25.46
C GLU A 526 17.39 -5.89 -23.99
N GLY A 527 17.51 -6.88 -23.10
CA GLY A 527 17.76 -6.66 -21.67
C GLY A 527 16.51 -6.44 -20.82
N LEU A 528 15.33 -6.32 -21.43
CA LEU A 528 14.04 -6.38 -20.73
C LEU A 528 13.59 -7.84 -20.59
N MET A 529 13.03 -8.18 -19.43
CA MET A 529 12.39 -9.46 -19.16
C MET A 529 10.92 -9.20 -18.86
N GLN A 530 10.01 -9.97 -19.44
CA GLN A 530 8.58 -9.93 -19.09
C GLN A 530 8.16 -11.31 -18.59
N TYR A 531 7.44 -11.36 -17.47
CA TYR A 531 6.86 -12.57 -16.89
C TYR A 531 5.34 -12.58 -16.98
N LYS A 532 4.76 -13.72 -17.38
CA LYS A 532 3.30 -13.97 -17.30
C LYS A 532 3.02 -15.42 -16.95
N GLU A 533 1.91 -15.64 -16.24
CA GLU A 533 1.41 -16.95 -15.85
C GLU A 533 0.00 -17.19 -16.40
N MET A 534 -0.30 -18.42 -16.83
CA MET A 534 -1.59 -18.76 -17.42
C MET A 534 -2.65 -19.08 -16.35
N TYR A 535 -3.47 -18.08 -16.02
CA TYR A 535 -4.77 -18.27 -15.38
C TYR A 535 -5.83 -17.44 -16.11
N THR A 536 -7.02 -18.02 -16.29
CA THR A 536 -8.11 -17.37 -17.02
C THR A 536 -8.95 -16.49 -16.13
N VAL A 537 -9.09 -16.83 -14.84
CA VAL A 537 -9.86 -16.03 -13.88
C VAL A 537 -9.07 -14.79 -13.51
N ARG A 538 -9.53 -13.68 -14.06
CA ARG A 538 -8.96 -12.34 -13.89
C ARG A 538 -10.11 -11.37 -13.83
N GLY A 539 -9.97 -10.34 -13.00
CA GLY A 539 -11.04 -9.41 -12.73
C GLY A 539 -12.18 -10.01 -11.88
N PHE A 540 -13.15 -9.17 -11.56
CA PHE A 540 -14.27 -9.51 -10.71
C PHE A 540 -15.27 -10.41 -11.42
N GLN A 541 -15.49 -11.62 -10.87
CA GLN A 541 -16.53 -12.56 -11.32
C GLN A 541 -16.42 -13.00 -12.79
N SER A 542 -15.20 -13.01 -13.31
CA SER A 542 -14.93 -13.13 -14.73
C SER A 542 -13.76 -14.05 -15.07
N SER A 543 -13.74 -14.49 -16.32
CA SER A 543 -12.58 -15.14 -16.94
C SER A 543 -12.32 -14.60 -18.34
N SER A 544 -11.04 -14.49 -18.69
CA SER A 544 -10.52 -14.05 -19.99
C SER A 544 -10.18 -15.25 -20.89
N GLU A 545 -9.97 -14.99 -22.18
CA GLU A 545 -9.56 -16.04 -23.13
C GLU A 545 -8.25 -16.72 -22.65
N PRO A 546 -8.09 -18.06 -22.79
CA PRO A 546 -6.86 -18.77 -22.44
C PRO A 546 -5.73 -18.50 -23.45
N VAL A 547 -5.31 -17.24 -23.55
CA VAL A 547 -4.23 -16.74 -24.41
C VAL A 547 -3.39 -15.74 -23.64
N ILE A 548 -2.06 -15.91 -23.69
CA ILE A 548 -1.12 -14.94 -23.12
C ILE A 548 -0.68 -13.96 -24.20
N HIS A 549 -0.73 -12.66 -23.90
CA HIS A 549 -0.31 -11.59 -24.80
C HIS A 549 0.89 -10.83 -24.22
N PHE A 550 1.87 -10.51 -25.06
CA PHE A 550 3.01 -9.65 -24.75
C PHE A 550 3.13 -8.53 -25.78
N GLY A 551 3.44 -7.30 -25.34
CA GLY A 551 3.83 -6.19 -26.21
C GLY A 551 5.34 -5.97 -26.23
N PHE A 552 5.83 -5.41 -27.34
CA PHE A 552 7.26 -5.22 -27.61
C PHE A 552 7.59 -3.85 -28.22
N GLY A 553 6.65 -2.93 -28.23
CA GLY A 553 6.77 -1.62 -28.85
C GLY A 553 7.21 -1.75 -30.30
N LYS A 554 8.39 -1.22 -30.65
CA LYS A 554 8.94 -1.29 -32.02
C LYS A 554 9.93 -2.43 -32.25
N ARG A 555 10.17 -3.28 -31.24
CA ARG A 555 11.13 -4.39 -31.35
C ARG A 555 10.57 -5.48 -32.26
N ALA A 556 11.38 -5.91 -33.22
CA ALA A 556 10.92 -6.83 -34.28
C ALA A 556 11.16 -8.31 -33.97
N LYS A 557 11.89 -8.63 -32.89
CA LYS A 557 12.25 -9.99 -32.46
C LYS A 557 12.44 -10.04 -30.96
N ILE A 558 12.24 -11.22 -30.39
CA ILE A 558 12.61 -11.53 -29.01
C ILE A 558 13.83 -12.47 -28.99
N ASP A 559 14.70 -12.28 -28.01
CA ASP A 559 15.96 -13.03 -27.89
C ASP A 559 15.69 -14.47 -27.47
N SER A 560 14.88 -14.63 -26.41
CA SER A 560 14.46 -15.95 -25.96
C SER A 560 13.10 -15.95 -25.26
N LEU A 561 12.39 -17.06 -25.41
CA LEU A 561 11.18 -17.39 -24.67
C LEU A 561 11.43 -18.68 -23.88
N VAL A 562 11.21 -18.62 -22.57
CA VAL A 562 11.28 -19.76 -21.65
C VAL A 562 9.87 -20.10 -21.19
N VAL A 563 9.47 -21.34 -21.42
CA VAL A 563 8.20 -21.91 -20.99
C VAL A 563 8.47 -22.90 -19.88
N ILE A 564 7.87 -22.68 -18.71
CA ILE A 564 7.88 -23.63 -17.60
C ILE A 564 6.46 -24.18 -17.47
N TRP A 565 6.31 -25.45 -17.82
CA TRP A 565 5.03 -26.16 -17.76
C TRP A 565 4.62 -26.47 -16.31
N PRO A 566 3.34 -26.77 -16.03
CA PRO A 566 2.85 -27.05 -14.68
C PRO A 566 3.61 -28.17 -13.97
N ASN A 567 4.03 -29.19 -14.72
CA ASN A 567 4.88 -30.27 -14.19
C ASN A 567 6.36 -29.86 -13.95
N SER A 568 6.69 -28.57 -13.98
CA SER A 568 8.04 -28.00 -13.91
C SER A 568 8.99 -28.38 -15.05
N GLU A 569 8.53 -28.95 -16.16
CA GLU A 569 9.37 -29.15 -17.35
C GLU A 569 9.63 -27.81 -18.06
N VAL A 570 10.88 -27.59 -18.51
CA VAL A 570 11.27 -26.34 -19.18
C VAL A 570 11.50 -26.55 -20.68
N GLN A 571 10.92 -25.66 -21.49
CA GLN A 571 11.10 -25.58 -22.93
C GLN A 571 11.57 -24.17 -23.32
N LYS A 572 12.55 -24.09 -24.23
CA LYS A 572 13.16 -22.81 -24.64
C LYS A 572 13.06 -22.61 -26.15
N TYR A 573 12.75 -21.39 -26.55
CA TYR A 573 12.77 -20.91 -27.92
C TYR A 573 13.70 -19.71 -28.02
N TYR A 574 14.35 -19.54 -29.17
CA TYR A 574 15.30 -18.46 -29.43
C TYR A 574 14.94 -17.79 -30.75
N ASP A 575 15.28 -16.51 -30.89
CA ASP A 575 15.09 -15.73 -32.12
C ASP A 575 13.63 -15.77 -32.65
N VAL A 576 12.65 -15.71 -31.74
CA VAL A 576 11.23 -15.79 -32.09
C VAL A 576 10.78 -14.48 -32.71
N SER A 577 10.01 -14.56 -33.80
CA SER A 577 9.46 -13.37 -34.48
C SER A 577 8.21 -12.87 -33.74
N VAL A 578 7.99 -11.55 -33.76
CA VAL A 578 6.78 -10.90 -33.24
C VAL A 578 5.67 -10.84 -34.31
N ASN A 579 4.51 -10.30 -33.94
CA ASN A 579 3.30 -10.12 -34.75
C ASN A 579 2.69 -11.42 -35.25
N GLN A 580 2.54 -12.37 -34.34
CA GLN A 580 1.94 -13.66 -34.61
C GLN A 580 1.27 -14.24 -33.37
N THR A 581 0.37 -15.19 -33.60
CA THR A 581 -0.05 -16.17 -32.60
C THR A 581 0.87 -17.37 -32.70
N LEU A 582 1.63 -17.63 -31.63
CA LEU A 582 2.50 -18.78 -31.50
C LEU A 582 1.78 -19.88 -30.71
N GLU A 583 1.48 -20.99 -31.39
CA GLU A 583 1.00 -22.20 -30.74
C GLU A 583 2.18 -23.02 -30.23
N ILE A 584 2.19 -23.31 -28.93
CA ILE A 584 3.26 -24.03 -28.24
C ILE A 584 2.73 -25.36 -27.74
N GLU A 585 3.12 -26.43 -28.43
CA GLU A 585 2.91 -27.80 -27.97
C GLU A 585 4.00 -28.22 -26.98
N LYS A 586 3.58 -28.87 -25.89
CA LYS A 586 4.48 -29.48 -24.93
C LYS A 586 5.22 -30.67 -25.54
N LYS A 587 6.55 -30.65 -25.50
CA LYS A 587 7.41 -31.76 -25.98
C LYS A 587 7.72 -32.78 -24.89
N ASP A 588 8.11 -33.97 -25.31
CA ASP A 588 8.56 -35.04 -24.41
C ASP A 588 10.04 -34.91 -24.00
N ASN A 589 10.38 -35.53 -22.87
CA ASN A 589 11.75 -35.66 -22.34
C ASN A 589 12.47 -34.32 -22.11
N LEU A 590 11.75 -33.33 -21.60
CA LEU A 590 12.29 -32.03 -21.23
C LEU A 590 13.03 -32.10 -19.88
N ALA A 591 13.93 -31.16 -19.63
CA ALA A 591 14.57 -31.01 -18.33
C ALA A 591 13.57 -30.41 -17.33
N LYS A 592 13.74 -30.70 -16.03
CA LYS A 592 13.00 -30.01 -14.97
C LYS A 592 13.67 -28.66 -14.67
N PHE A 593 12.86 -27.62 -14.53
CA PHE A 593 13.26 -26.36 -13.94
C PHE A 593 13.55 -26.56 -12.44
N SER A 594 14.49 -25.79 -11.91
CA SER A 594 14.86 -25.85 -10.50
C SER A 594 14.74 -24.45 -9.92
N TYR A 595 13.65 -24.26 -9.20
CA TYR A 595 13.29 -23.01 -8.51
C TYR A 595 14.31 -22.61 -7.44
N GLU A 596 15.02 -23.57 -6.85
CA GLU A 596 16.14 -23.30 -5.93
C GLU A 596 17.25 -22.42 -6.52
N ASN A 597 17.41 -22.40 -7.85
CA ASN A 597 18.40 -21.54 -8.51
C ASN A 597 17.97 -20.07 -8.61
N LEU A 598 16.71 -19.75 -8.30
CA LEU A 598 16.20 -18.37 -8.26
C LEU A 598 16.51 -17.67 -6.93
N LYS A 599 16.89 -18.43 -5.88
CA LYS A 599 17.22 -17.86 -4.56
C LYS A 599 18.55 -17.09 -4.62
N LYS A 600 18.55 -15.85 -4.09
CA LYS A 600 19.68 -14.91 -4.13
C LYS A 600 20.90 -15.35 -3.26
N GLN A 601 22.01 -14.63 -3.42
CA GLN A 601 23.32 -14.87 -2.78
C GLN A 601 23.28 -14.79 -1.24
N ALA A 602 24.39 -15.17 -0.59
CA ALA A 602 24.53 -15.11 0.87
C ALA A 602 24.38 -13.65 1.39
N PRO A 603 23.58 -13.42 2.45
CA PRO A 603 23.31 -12.07 2.95
C PRO A 603 24.51 -11.46 3.70
N LEU A 604 24.63 -10.14 3.67
CA LEU A 604 25.64 -9.37 4.42
C LEU A 604 25.38 -9.40 5.93
N PHE A 605 24.12 -9.42 6.34
CA PHE A 605 23.70 -9.47 7.74
C PHE A 605 23.11 -10.83 8.07
N LEU A 606 23.69 -11.49 9.08
CA LEU A 606 23.20 -12.77 9.58
C LEU A 606 22.40 -12.55 10.87
N PRO A 607 21.09 -12.86 10.90
CA PRO A 607 20.28 -12.67 12.10
C PRO A 607 20.76 -13.61 13.22
N ILE A 608 20.86 -13.04 14.42
CA ILE A 608 21.26 -13.73 15.66
C ILE A 608 20.15 -13.53 16.70
N ASP A 609 19.87 -14.56 17.47
CA ASP A 609 18.93 -14.46 18.60
C ASP A 609 19.57 -13.65 19.75
N PRO A 610 19.05 -12.44 20.07
CA PRO A 610 19.62 -11.60 21.13
C PRO A 610 19.64 -12.28 22.50
N GLY A 611 18.69 -13.18 22.78
CA GLY A 611 18.63 -13.91 24.04
C GLY A 611 19.83 -14.83 24.28
N GLN A 612 20.54 -15.25 23.23
CA GLN A 612 21.80 -16.01 23.37
C GLN A 612 22.93 -15.18 24.00
N PHE A 613 22.82 -13.86 23.93
CA PHE A 613 23.73 -12.90 24.52
C PHE A 613 23.16 -12.28 25.80
N GLY A 614 22.03 -12.76 26.32
CA GLY A 614 21.37 -12.16 27.50
C GLY A 614 20.71 -10.80 27.22
N LEU A 615 20.50 -10.44 25.95
CA LEU A 615 19.84 -9.20 25.52
C LEU A 615 18.32 -9.41 25.34
N ASP A 616 17.63 -9.73 26.43
CA ASP A 616 16.17 -9.92 26.46
C ASP A 616 15.41 -8.58 26.66
N TYR A 617 15.64 -7.60 25.79
CA TYR A 617 14.94 -6.30 25.85
C TYR A 617 13.79 -6.22 24.84
N THR A 618 12.66 -5.67 25.27
CA THR A 618 11.50 -5.36 24.43
C THR A 618 10.92 -4.02 24.84
N HIS A 619 10.96 -3.05 23.93
CA HIS A 619 10.26 -1.80 24.14
C HIS A 619 8.76 -2.05 24.16
N THR A 620 8.05 -1.40 25.05
CA THR A 620 6.58 -1.41 25.09
C THR A 620 6.11 0.02 25.21
N GLU A 621 5.27 0.46 24.29
CA GLU A 621 4.70 1.79 24.36
C GLU A 621 3.46 1.83 25.26
N ASP A 622 3.15 2.99 25.83
CA ASP A 622 1.91 3.16 26.58
C ASP A 622 0.68 3.23 25.64
N ASN A 623 -0.53 3.24 26.23
CA ASN A 623 -1.78 3.27 25.44
C ASN A 623 -2.27 4.70 25.14
N TYR A 624 -1.43 5.71 25.34
CA TYR A 624 -1.78 7.10 25.08
C TYR A 624 -1.92 7.36 23.57
N THR A 625 -2.85 8.24 23.22
CA THR A 625 -2.95 8.75 21.85
C THR A 625 -3.19 10.25 21.84
N ASP A 626 -2.33 10.98 21.13
CA ASP A 626 -2.40 12.43 21.00
C ASP A 626 -3.74 12.89 20.38
N PHE A 627 -4.34 12.05 19.53
CA PHE A 627 -5.54 12.36 18.76
C PHE A 627 -6.78 12.61 19.64
N ASP A 628 -6.81 12.06 20.86
CA ASP A 628 -7.90 12.31 21.81
C ASP A 628 -7.88 13.74 22.35
N ARG A 629 -6.68 14.33 22.44
CA ARG A 629 -6.46 15.67 22.98
C ARG A 629 -6.40 16.73 21.87
N THR A 630 -5.71 16.40 20.78
CA THR A 630 -5.51 17.27 19.62
C THR A 630 -6.04 16.59 18.37
N LYS A 631 -7.35 16.73 18.13
CA LYS A 631 -8.05 16.00 17.05
C LYS A 631 -7.52 16.28 15.66
N LEU A 632 -6.94 17.45 15.42
CA LEU A 632 -6.38 17.88 14.13
C LEU A 632 -4.89 17.53 13.95
N LEU A 633 -4.29 16.83 14.92
CA LEU A 633 -2.91 16.37 14.77
C LEU A 633 -2.81 15.38 13.60
N PRO A 634 -1.85 15.53 12.68
CA PRO A 634 -1.70 14.62 11.54
C PRO A 634 -1.08 13.27 11.90
N TYR A 635 -0.19 13.26 12.89
CA TYR A 635 0.59 12.10 13.33
C TYR A 635 1.06 12.30 14.78
N GLN A 636 1.28 11.22 15.53
CA GLN A 636 1.60 11.28 16.95
C GLN A 636 2.97 11.95 17.21
N GLN A 637 3.10 12.52 18.41
CA GLN A 637 4.36 13.09 18.91
C GLN A 637 4.81 12.40 20.20
N SER A 638 3.96 11.56 20.79
CA SER A 638 4.23 10.91 22.07
C SER A 638 5.05 9.62 21.99
N ASP A 639 5.12 8.97 20.82
CA ASP A 639 5.66 7.60 20.62
C ASP A 639 7.08 7.58 20.02
N ARG A 640 7.89 8.60 20.29
CA ARG A 640 9.17 8.85 19.58
C ARG A 640 10.35 8.03 20.12
N GLY A 641 10.23 7.42 21.29
CA GLY A 641 11.24 6.53 21.85
C GLY A 641 11.25 5.13 21.22
N PRO A 642 12.03 4.18 21.77
CA PRO A 642 12.96 4.41 22.89
C PRO A 642 14.29 5.00 22.45
N ALA A 643 14.92 5.74 23.36
CA ALA A 643 16.34 6.06 23.30
C ALA A 643 17.22 4.79 23.25
N THR A 644 18.38 4.85 22.60
CA THR A 644 19.45 3.85 22.72
C THR A 644 20.81 4.52 22.80
N ALA A 645 21.63 4.16 23.79
CA ALA A 645 23.01 4.64 23.92
C ALA A 645 23.96 3.49 24.20
N ILE A 646 25.18 3.59 23.68
CA ILE A 646 26.26 2.60 23.86
C ILE A 646 27.45 3.29 24.54
N GLY A 647 27.99 2.69 25.60
CA GLY A 647 29.14 3.22 26.33
C GLY A 647 29.55 2.35 27.52
N ASP A 648 30.76 2.53 28.04
CA ASP A 648 31.34 1.74 29.13
C ASP A 648 30.94 2.34 30.49
N ILE A 649 29.73 2.06 30.98
CA ILE A 649 29.15 2.76 32.15
C ILE A 649 29.76 2.29 33.48
N ASN A 650 30.38 1.12 33.50
CA ASN A 650 31.04 0.56 34.67
C ASN A 650 32.59 0.69 34.62
N ASN A 651 33.14 1.21 33.52
CA ASN A 651 34.57 1.42 33.26
C ASN A 651 35.42 0.12 33.29
N ASP A 652 34.88 -0.98 32.78
CA ASP A 652 35.58 -2.27 32.67
C ASP A 652 36.24 -2.51 31.30
N GLY A 653 36.06 -1.58 30.36
CA GLY A 653 36.59 -1.61 29.01
C GLY A 653 35.68 -2.31 27.99
N LEU A 654 34.48 -2.74 28.40
CA LEU A 654 33.45 -3.33 27.56
C LEU A 654 32.34 -2.31 27.27
N MET A 655 31.61 -2.50 26.17
CA MET A 655 30.56 -1.55 25.77
C MET A 655 29.20 -2.02 26.30
N ASP A 656 28.59 -1.23 27.18
CA ASP A 656 27.27 -1.47 27.74
C ASP A 656 26.18 -0.79 26.89
N ILE A 657 24.93 -1.16 27.14
CA ILE A 657 23.78 -0.65 26.39
C ILE A 657 22.75 -0.05 27.34
N PHE A 658 22.32 1.18 27.07
CA PHE A 658 21.14 1.76 27.68
C PHE A 658 19.98 1.74 26.70
N PHE A 659 18.81 1.31 27.19
CA PHE A 659 17.54 1.44 26.49
C PHE A 659 16.59 2.32 27.28
N GLY A 660 16.05 3.34 26.61
CA GLY A 660 15.04 4.24 27.14
C GLY A 660 13.75 3.52 27.54
N GLY A 661 13.10 4.02 28.58
CA GLY A 661 11.77 3.57 28.98
C GLY A 661 10.68 4.51 28.46
N SER A 662 9.54 3.95 28.08
CA SER A 662 8.32 4.72 27.89
C SER A 662 7.72 5.12 29.24
N LYS A 663 6.74 6.03 29.22
CA LYS A 663 6.09 6.54 30.42
C LYS A 663 5.58 5.44 31.36
N ARG A 664 6.11 5.47 32.59
CA ARG A 664 5.90 4.53 33.71
C ARG A 664 6.54 3.16 33.53
N ILE A 665 7.35 2.99 32.50
CA ILE A 665 8.24 1.86 32.29
C ILE A 665 9.66 2.37 32.54
N ALA A 666 10.42 1.66 33.37
CA ALA A 666 11.78 2.11 33.68
C ALA A 666 12.73 1.75 32.54
N SER A 667 13.65 2.66 32.22
CA SER A 667 14.79 2.39 31.34
C SER A 667 15.67 1.27 31.91
N GLU A 668 16.34 0.56 31.01
CA GLU A 668 17.17 -0.61 31.33
C GLU A 668 18.61 -0.41 30.85
N ILE A 669 19.57 -0.90 31.64
CA ILE A 669 20.99 -0.89 31.28
C ILE A 669 21.46 -2.34 31.26
N PHE A 670 22.10 -2.73 30.17
CA PHE A 670 22.67 -4.06 29.97
C PHE A 670 24.19 -3.94 30.00
N ILE A 671 24.80 -4.56 31.01
CA ILE A 671 26.25 -4.54 31.22
C ILE A 671 26.88 -5.71 30.47
N GLN A 672 27.89 -5.43 29.64
CA GLN A 672 28.61 -6.45 28.89
C GLN A 672 29.58 -7.21 29.80
N ASN A 673 29.76 -8.50 29.51
CA ASN A 673 30.75 -9.36 30.14
C ASN A 673 31.28 -10.38 29.12
N ASP A 674 32.21 -11.26 29.54
CA ASP A 674 32.84 -12.27 28.66
C ASP A 674 31.85 -13.21 27.94
N SER A 675 30.63 -13.38 28.48
CA SER A 675 29.63 -14.34 28.01
C SER A 675 28.41 -13.70 27.34
N GLY A 676 28.24 -12.38 27.42
CA GLY A 676 27.08 -11.67 26.87
C GLY A 676 26.80 -10.38 27.65
N PHE A 677 25.53 -10.13 27.92
CA PHE A 677 25.01 -8.97 28.59
C PHE A 677 24.14 -9.38 29.79
N GLU A 678 24.19 -8.58 30.85
CA GLU A 678 23.37 -8.75 32.05
C GLU A 678 22.66 -7.45 32.40
N SER A 679 21.35 -7.53 32.65
CA SER A 679 20.56 -6.37 33.07
C SER A 679 21.01 -5.86 34.45
N ALA A 680 21.44 -4.60 34.49
CA ALA A 680 21.85 -3.87 35.68
C ALA A 680 20.79 -2.89 36.16
N HIS A 681 20.79 -2.69 37.47
CA HIS A 681 19.70 -2.03 38.18
C HIS A 681 20.19 -0.77 38.88
N PHE A 682 19.81 0.39 38.35
CA PHE A 682 20.11 1.70 38.93
C PHE A 682 18.84 2.30 39.56
N PRO A 683 18.76 2.43 40.90
CA PRO A 683 17.56 2.97 41.56
C PRO A 683 17.14 4.35 41.09
N ILE A 684 18.10 5.19 40.67
CA ILE A 684 17.83 6.56 40.21
C ILE A 684 17.16 6.58 38.82
N ILE A 685 17.59 5.71 37.90
CA ILE A 685 16.99 5.54 36.57
C ILE A 685 15.53 5.06 36.73
N ARG A 686 15.31 4.05 37.58
CA ARG A 686 13.95 3.56 37.89
C ARG A 686 13.05 4.63 38.51
N ALA A 687 13.60 5.57 39.28
CA ALA A 687 12.83 6.63 39.90
C ALA A 687 12.35 7.68 38.88
N ASP A 688 13.04 7.80 37.75
CA ASP A 688 12.70 8.72 36.66
C ASP A 688 11.78 8.08 35.61
N SER A 689 11.25 6.87 35.84
CA SER A 689 10.31 6.19 34.93
C SER A 689 9.00 6.93 34.66
N ILE A 690 8.71 8.06 35.32
CA ILE A 690 7.56 8.90 34.96
C ILE A 690 7.74 9.61 33.60
N LYS A 691 8.97 9.63 33.08
CA LYS A 691 9.38 10.26 31.82
C LYS A 691 9.24 9.31 30.64
N GLU A 692 9.36 9.88 29.45
CA GLU A 692 9.48 9.19 28.17
C GLU A 692 10.91 9.45 27.65
N ASP A 693 11.74 8.42 27.57
CA ASP A 693 13.14 8.54 27.16
C ASP A 693 13.26 8.32 25.64
N ILE A 694 13.57 9.37 24.89
CA ILE A 694 13.50 9.36 23.43
C ILE A 694 14.86 9.36 22.73
N GLU A 695 15.89 9.90 23.37
CA GLU A 695 17.26 9.96 22.86
C GLU A 695 18.23 9.97 24.05
N ALA A 696 19.41 9.36 23.89
CA ALA A 696 20.41 9.31 24.95
C ALA A 696 21.82 9.25 24.38
N VAL A 697 22.79 9.75 25.16
CA VAL A 697 24.21 9.66 24.81
C VAL A 697 25.03 9.32 26.04
N MET A 698 26.07 8.51 25.84
CA MET A 698 27.07 8.15 26.83
C MET A 698 28.44 8.68 26.42
N ASP A 699 29.07 9.47 27.27
CA ASP A 699 30.42 10.03 27.06
C ASP A 699 31.03 10.50 28.39
N ASP A 700 32.33 10.75 28.44
CA ASP A 700 33.02 11.33 29.60
C ASP A 700 32.91 12.86 29.59
N PHE A 701 31.74 13.38 29.98
CA PHE A 701 31.47 14.82 29.95
C PHE A 701 32.26 15.62 31.00
N ASN A 702 32.81 14.98 32.03
CA ASN A 702 33.52 15.68 33.09
C ASN A 702 35.04 15.44 33.07
N ASN A 703 35.53 14.67 32.09
CA ASN A 703 36.93 14.35 31.86
C ASN A 703 37.59 13.63 33.06
N ASP A 704 36.83 12.81 33.82
CA ASP A 704 37.35 12.00 34.95
C ASP A 704 37.71 10.55 34.55
N GLY A 705 37.55 10.21 33.28
CA GLY A 705 37.78 8.89 32.72
C GLY A 705 36.63 7.92 32.96
N LYS A 706 35.45 8.41 33.38
CA LYS A 706 34.24 7.59 33.54
C LYS A 706 33.15 8.02 32.59
N THR A 707 32.40 7.04 32.10
CA THR A 707 31.25 7.31 31.23
C THR A 707 30.09 7.91 32.04
N ASP A 708 29.63 9.07 31.61
CA ASP A 708 28.41 9.72 32.08
C ASP A 708 27.24 9.47 31.10
N LEU A 709 26.01 9.81 31.49
CA LEU A 709 24.79 9.57 30.69
C LEU A 709 23.92 10.83 30.64
N ILE A 710 23.60 11.30 29.44
CA ILE A 710 22.57 12.31 29.19
C ILE A 710 21.37 11.65 28.52
N ILE A 711 20.18 11.93 29.04
CA ILE A 711 18.90 11.45 28.50
C ILE A 711 18.02 12.64 28.17
N ALA A 712 17.57 12.69 26.91
CA ALA A 712 16.58 13.63 26.44
C ALA A 712 15.16 13.06 26.59
N SER A 713 14.27 13.88 27.13
CA SER A 713 12.88 13.50 27.42
C SER A 713 11.91 13.99 26.35
N GLY A 714 10.85 13.20 26.13
CA GLY A 714 9.76 13.53 25.22
C GLY A 714 8.39 13.16 25.80
N GLY A 715 7.49 12.68 24.94
CA GLY A 715 6.16 12.23 25.33
C GLY A 715 5.18 13.39 25.47
N ALA A 716 4.52 13.76 24.37
CA ALA A 716 3.57 14.89 24.27
C ALA A 716 2.30 14.80 25.17
N ASP A 717 2.23 13.83 26.10
CA ASP A 717 1.13 13.64 27.08
C ASP A 717 1.22 14.60 28.30
N PHE A 718 2.20 15.50 28.37
CA PHE A 718 2.33 16.45 29.48
C PHE A 718 1.68 17.82 29.17
N TYR A 719 1.53 18.66 30.22
CA TYR A 719 0.90 19.99 30.12
C TYR A 719 1.86 21.05 30.62
N ASN A 720 2.01 22.14 29.87
CA ASN A 720 2.86 23.28 30.26
C ASN A 720 4.29 22.80 30.63
N ASP A 721 4.96 23.60 31.46
CA ASP A 721 6.29 23.33 32.02
C ASP A 721 6.23 22.24 33.10
N SER A 722 6.11 20.98 32.67
CA SER A 722 5.99 19.81 33.55
C SER A 722 7.35 19.14 33.81
N PRO A 723 7.72 18.82 35.06
CA PRO A 723 9.02 18.20 35.38
C PRO A 723 9.40 16.92 34.63
N PRO A 724 8.46 16.04 34.21
CA PRO A 724 8.78 14.89 33.36
C PRO A 724 9.34 15.24 31.96
N LEU A 725 9.17 16.48 31.47
CA LEU A 725 9.73 16.93 30.19
C LEU A 725 11.19 17.40 30.31
N LEU A 726 11.74 17.48 31.52
CA LEU A 726 13.12 17.94 31.73
C LEU A 726 14.11 16.85 31.34
N ASP A 727 15.13 17.23 30.58
CA ASP A 727 16.28 16.37 30.29
C ASP A 727 17.07 16.03 31.56
N THR A 728 17.89 14.97 31.49
CA THR A 728 18.61 14.47 32.67
C THR A 728 20.07 14.21 32.36
N TYR A 729 20.95 14.59 33.29
CA TYR A 729 22.37 14.29 33.25
C TYR A 729 22.75 13.50 34.50
N TYR A 730 23.33 12.32 34.29
CA TYR A 730 23.87 11.46 35.34
C TYR A 730 25.37 11.30 35.18
N VAL A 731 26.08 11.39 36.30
CA VAL A 731 27.51 11.11 36.35
C VAL A 731 27.80 9.82 37.08
N SER A 732 28.83 9.11 36.62
CA SER A 732 29.30 7.89 37.26
C SER A 732 30.08 8.19 38.54
N SER A 733 29.81 7.46 39.61
CA SER A 733 30.45 7.63 40.92
C SER A 733 31.56 6.60 41.19
N GLU A 734 32.28 6.76 42.29
CA GLU A 734 33.33 5.82 42.75
C GLU A 734 32.82 4.45 43.20
N SER A 735 31.50 4.25 43.25
CA SER A 735 30.86 2.98 43.64
C SER A 735 30.04 2.36 42.52
N ASP A 736 30.32 2.73 41.26
CA ASP A 736 29.58 2.29 40.07
C ASP A 736 28.07 2.55 40.20
N GLN A 737 27.74 3.71 40.78
CA GLN A 737 26.37 4.22 40.88
C GLN A 737 26.26 5.52 40.09
N LEU A 738 25.07 5.78 39.54
CA LEU A 738 24.76 7.03 38.85
C LEU A 738 24.24 8.10 39.82
N ILE A 739 24.75 9.32 39.66
CA ILE A 739 24.35 10.49 40.46
C ILE A 739 23.82 11.56 39.51
N ARG A 740 22.61 12.04 39.76
CA ARG A 740 22.02 13.14 38.98
C ARG A 740 22.76 14.46 39.22
N LYS A 741 23.03 15.18 38.14
CA LYS A 741 23.59 16.53 38.13
C LYS A 741 22.60 17.52 37.52
N ASP A 742 22.85 18.80 37.76
CA ASP A 742 22.05 19.87 37.19
C ASP A 742 22.41 20.08 35.72
N ILE A 743 21.38 20.24 34.89
CA ILE A 743 21.44 20.63 33.48
C ILE A 743 20.37 21.72 33.27
N PRO A 744 20.53 22.68 32.34
CA PRO A 744 19.52 23.72 32.13
C PRO A 744 18.12 23.17 31.85
N ASP A 745 17.10 23.79 32.48
CA ASP A 745 15.72 23.35 32.36
C ASP A 745 15.08 23.81 31.03
N TYR A 746 14.66 22.84 30.23
CA TYR A 746 13.82 23.00 29.04
C TYR A 746 12.67 22.00 29.08
N PHE A 747 11.49 22.41 28.61
CA PHE A 747 10.24 21.63 28.72
C PHE A 747 9.65 21.26 27.35
N GLU A 748 10.45 21.35 26.30
CA GLU A 748 10.04 20.98 24.95
C GLU A 748 10.21 19.46 24.77
N ASN A 749 9.59 18.87 23.76
CA ASN A 749 9.86 17.48 23.42
C ASN A 749 11.13 17.44 22.57
N ALA A 750 12.17 16.83 23.11
CA ALA A 750 13.43 16.63 22.40
C ALA A 750 13.24 15.67 21.21
N SER A 751 14.28 15.52 20.41
CA SER A 751 14.32 14.57 19.29
C SER A 751 15.71 14.05 18.99
N CYS A 752 16.74 14.89 19.18
CA CYS A 752 18.13 14.49 18.97
C CYS A 752 19.07 15.14 19.99
N ILE A 753 20.14 14.42 20.34
CA ILE A 753 21.30 14.91 21.10
C ILE A 753 22.53 14.76 20.21
N ARG A 754 23.31 15.83 20.01
CA ARG A 754 24.56 15.78 19.22
C ARG A 754 25.71 16.38 20.00
N VAL A 755 26.75 15.57 20.19
CA VAL A 755 27.93 15.91 20.99
C VAL A 755 29.09 16.35 20.10
N SER A 756 29.74 17.47 20.43
CA SER A 756 30.96 17.95 19.77
C SER A 756 31.72 18.90 20.70
N ASP A 757 33.04 18.99 20.55
CA ASP A 757 33.85 20.07 21.12
C ASP A 757 33.90 21.19 20.09
N PHE A 758 32.91 22.10 20.10
CA PHE A 758 32.76 23.09 19.03
C PHE A 758 33.60 24.35 19.26
N ASP A 759 34.01 24.64 20.50
CA ASP A 759 34.86 25.79 20.82
C ASP A 759 36.36 25.43 20.96
N GLY A 760 36.68 24.14 20.91
CA GLY A 760 38.04 23.61 20.88
C GLY A 760 38.75 23.66 22.23
N ASP A 761 38.00 23.72 23.34
CA ASP A 761 38.56 23.78 24.68
C ASP A 761 38.86 22.39 25.29
N GLY A 762 38.39 21.32 24.63
CA GLY A 762 38.61 19.92 25.00
C GLY A 762 37.49 19.32 25.85
N ASP A 763 36.50 20.09 26.29
CA ASP A 763 35.28 19.60 26.90
C ASP A 763 34.23 19.29 25.80
N LYS A 764 33.45 18.23 25.99
CA LYS A 764 32.40 17.85 25.03
C LYS A 764 31.12 18.64 25.27
N ASP A 765 30.74 19.50 24.32
CA ASP A 765 29.50 20.25 24.34
C ASP A 765 28.32 19.47 23.75
N VAL A 766 27.10 19.95 24.01
CA VAL A 766 25.87 19.22 23.67
C VAL A 766 24.85 20.13 22.99
N PHE A 767 24.48 19.80 21.76
CA PHE A 767 23.28 20.34 21.12
C PHE A 767 22.08 19.44 21.41
N ILE A 768 20.97 20.03 21.85
CA ILE A 768 19.68 19.36 22.02
C ILE A 768 18.66 20.00 21.08
N GLY A 769 18.22 19.21 20.11
CA GLY A 769 17.17 19.56 19.16
C GLY A 769 15.80 19.18 19.72
N ASN A 770 14.82 20.07 19.58
CA ASN A 770 13.45 19.85 20.01
C ASN A 770 12.48 19.86 18.83
N GLN A 771 11.62 18.84 18.74
CA GLN A 771 10.68 18.64 17.64
C GLN A 771 9.36 19.37 17.87
N SER A 772 8.83 19.37 19.11
CA SER A 772 7.48 19.86 19.34
C SER A 772 7.23 20.39 20.75
N VAL A 773 6.24 21.29 20.86
CA VAL A 773 5.71 21.77 22.13
C VAL A 773 4.51 20.89 22.52
N SER A 774 4.52 20.38 23.75
CA SER A 774 3.46 19.50 24.25
C SER A 774 2.07 20.14 24.09
N ASN A 775 1.19 19.48 23.35
CA ASN A 775 -0.19 19.91 23.08
C ASN A 775 -0.33 21.26 22.37
N ASP A 776 0.67 21.66 21.58
CA ASP A 776 0.59 22.84 20.74
C ASP A 776 1.31 22.62 19.39
N PHE A 777 0.84 21.65 18.62
CA PHE A 777 1.45 21.28 17.34
C PHE A 777 1.36 22.44 16.34
N GLY A 778 2.53 22.85 15.82
CA GLY A 778 2.70 24.04 14.98
C GLY A 778 3.29 25.24 15.73
N SER A 779 3.34 25.19 17.07
CA SER A 779 4.15 26.10 17.87
C SER A 779 5.63 25.80 17.68
N MET A 780 6.47 26.84 17.78
CA MET A 780 7.91 26.70 17.54
C MET A 780 8.60 26.25 18.82
N PRO A 781 9.19 25.03 18.87
CA PRO A 781 9.93 24.57 20.03
C PRO A 781 11.27 25.30 20.14
N LYS A 782 11.81 25.36 21.36
CA LYS A 782 13.13 25.94 21.65
C LYS A 782 14.18 24.85 21.65
N SER A 783 15.04 24.80 20.64
CA SER A 783 16.29 24.02 20.70
C SER A 783 17.39 24.82 21.38
N TYR A 784 18.46 24.16 21.83
CA TYR A 784 19.49 24.83 22.60
C TYR A 784 20.86 24.14 22.53
N LEU A 785 21.91 24.92 22.78
CA LEU A 785 23.31 24.47 22.81
C LEU A 785 23.86 24.67 24.22
N LEU A 786 24.40 23.60 24.79
CA LEU A 786 24.97 23.54 26.12
C LEU A 786 26.50 23.55 26.03
N LEU A 787 27.10 24.61 26.58
CA LEU A 787 28.53 24.71 26.79
C LEU A 787 28.90 23.91 28.04
N ASN A 788 29.81 22.96 27.89
CA ASN A 788 30.37 22.17 28.96
C ASN A 788 31.59 22.89 29.57
N ASN A 789 31.75 22.77 30.89
CA ASN A 789 32.91 23.28 31.61
C ASN A 789 33.26 22.28 32.70
N GLY A 790 33.96 21.21 32.33
CA GLY A 790 34.31 20.09 33.22
C GLY A 790 33.11 19.44 33.91
N GLY A 791 32.06 19.09 33.15
CA GLY A 791 30.84 18.44 33.65
C GLY A 791 29.80 19.40 34.25
N THR A 792 29.95 20.71 34.02
CA THR A 792 28.92 21.71 34.38
C THR A 792 28.38 22.36 33.11
N PHE A 793 27.14 22.04 32.75
CA PHE A 793 26.50 22.56 31.54
C PHE A 793 25.86 23.94 31.75
N THR A 794 26.09 24.84 30.80
CA THR A 794 25.42 26.14 30.73
C THR A 794 24.87 26.41 29.33
N SER A 795 23.66 26.96 29.24
CA SER A 795 23.03 27.24 27.95
C SER A 795 23.60 28.51 27.31
N ILE A 796 23.99 28.40 26.05
CA ILE A 796 24.43 29.53 25.23
C ILE A 796 23.23 30.41 24.91
N GLN A 797 23.30 31.68 25.30
CA GLN A 797 22.22 32.65 25.10
C GLN A 797 22.22 33.20 23.67
N GLN A 798 21.91 32.36 22.69
CA GLN A 798 21.71 32.75 21.30
C GLN A 798 20.26 32.49 20.87
N ASP A 799 19.52 33.58 20.61
CA ASP A 799 18.10 33.54 20.20
C ASP A 799 17.86 32.71 18.93
N LEU A 800 18.90 32.48 18.12
CA LEU A 800 18.84 31.65 16.93
C LEU A 800 18.35 30.24 17.27
N PHE A 801 18.99 29.55 18.23
CA PHE A 801 18.66 28.17 18.62
C PHE A 801 17.21 28.01 19.12
N HIS A 802 16.68 29.02 19.81
CA HIS A 802 15.29 29.02 20.27
C HIS A 802 14.26 29.16 19.13
N ASN A 803 14.69 29.44 17.90
CA ASN A 803 13.80 29.67 16.74
C ASN A 803 14.27 28.94 15.46
N ILE A 804 15.10 27.91 15.56
CA ILE A 804 15.64 27.21 14.38
C ILE A 804 14.60 26.35 13.65
N GLY A 805 13.60 25.79 14.35
CA GLY A 805 12.60 24.94 13.72
C GLY A 805 12.09 23.82 14.62
N MET A 806 11.25 22.95 14.05
CA MET A 806 10.80 21.70 14.66
C MET A 806 11.83 20.60 14.34
N VAL A 807 12.92 20.59 15.10
CA VAL A 807 14.13 19.80 14.79
C VAL A 807 13.85 18.30 14.99
N THR A 808 14.33 17.48 14.07
CA THR A 808 14.30 16.00 14.18
C THR A 808 15.71 15.42 14.25
N ASP A 809 16.68 16.05 13.59
CA ASP A 809 18.07 15.58 13.57
C ASP A 809 19.04 16.74 13.27
N ALA A 810 20.32 16.53 13.57
CA ALA A 810 21.41 17.44 13.26
C ALA A 810 22.75 16.69 13.10
N VAL A 811 23.71 17.30 12.40
CA VAL A 811 25.06 16.76 12.20
C VAL A 811 26.12 17.84 12.40
N TRP A 812 27.16 17.50 13.14
CA TRP A 812 28.37 18.32 13.29
C TRP A 812 29.33 18.02 12.15
N THR A 813 29.79 19.05 11.43
CA THR A 813 30.55 18.91 10.18
C THR A 813 31.24 20.22 9.82
N ASP A 814 32.36 20.20 9.10
CA ASP A 814 32.97 21.41 8.53
C ASP A 814 32.45 21.59 7.08
N PHE A 815 31.18 21.98 6.94
CA PHE A 815 30.54 22.08 5.61
C PHE A 815 31.16 23.17 4.73
N ASN A 816 31.96 24.06 5.32
CA ASN A 816 32.55 25.20 4.63
C ASN A 816 34.07 25.09 4.41
N ASN A 817 34.69 24.02 4.92
CA ASN A 817 36.12 23.71 4.86
C ASN A 817 37.02 24.82 5.45
N ASP A 818 36.60 25.48 6.54
CA ASP A 818 37.43 26.47 7.25
C ASP A 818 38.14 25.93 8.50
N GLY A 819 37.93 24.66 8.81
CA GLY A 819 38.53 23.94 9.92
C GLY A 819 37.79 24.10 11.25
N ALA A 820 36.71 24.89 11.31
CA ALA A 820 35.81 24.92 12.46
C ALA A 820 34.69 23.88 12.28
N VAL A 821 34.27 23.25 13.38
CA VAL A 821 33.12 22.35 13.34
C VAL A 821 31.84 23.19 13.35
N ASP A 822 31.07 23.09 12.27
CA ASP A 822 29.78 23.73 12.07
C ASP A 822 28.62 22.76 12.35
N LEU A 823 27.39 23.26 12.37
CA LEU A 823 26.18 22.47 12.62
C LEU A 823 25.19 22.57 11.44
N ILE A 824 24.70 21.45 10.97
CA ILE A 824 23.53 21.39 10.07
C ILE A 824 22.36 20.81 10.84
N VAL A 825 21.19 21.44 10.75
CA VAL A 825 19.96 21.01 11.43
C VAL A 825 18.85 20.76 10.41
N VAL A 826 18.15 19.63 10.57
CA VAL A 826 16.97 19.27 9.79
C VAL A 826 15.76 19.05 10.69
N GLY A 827 14.56 19.15 10.12
CA GLY A 827 13.33 19.07 10.90
C GLY A 827 12.06 19.12 10.06
N GLU A 828 10.93 19.08 10.75
CA GLU A 828 9.62 19.13 10.12
C GLU A 828 9.18 20.57 9.80
N TRP A 829 8.49 20.75 8.67
CA TRP A 829 7.98 22.03 8.20
C TRP A 829 9.06 23.12 8.05
N MET A 830 10.30 22.73 7.79
CA MET A 830 11.45 23.62 7.63
C MET A 830 12.40 23.12 6.53
N SER A 831 13.26 24.01 6.04
CA SER A 831 14.40 23.66 5.20
C SER A 831 15.60 23.30 6.06
N PRO A 832 16.56 22.48 5.58
CA PRO A 832 17.86 22.32 6.23
C PRO A 832 18.50 23.67 6.54
N ILE A 833 19.03 23.83 7.76
CA ILE A 833 19.67 25.07 8.22
C ILE A 833 21.14 24.81 8.47
N PHE A 834 21.98 25.60 7.81
CA PHE A 834 23.44 25.59 7.96
C PHE A 834 23.85 26.68 8.95
N LEU A 835 24.47 26.27 10.05
CA LEU A 835 24.92 27.13 11.14
C LEU A 835 26.44 27.09 11.18
N LYS A 836 27.08 28.12 10.61
CA LYS A 836 28.51 28.28 10.65
C LYS A 836 28.96 28.69 12.06
N ASN A 837 30.01 28.06 12.55
CA ASN A 837 30.71 28.41 13.78
C ASN A 837 31.73 29.53 13.52
N ASP A 838 31.50 30.69 14.13
CA ASP A 838 32.41 31.82 14.19
C ASP A 838 32.93 31.98 15.63
N ASN A 839 33.97 31.21 15.96
CA ASN A 839 34.67 31.22 17.25
C ASN A 839 33.73 31.02 18.46
N GLY A 840 32.91 29.98 18.43
CA GLY A 840 31.97 29.62 19.49
C GLY A 840 30.64 30.38 19.44
N THR A 841 30.42 31.20 18.41
CA THR A 841 29.12 31.81 18.10
C THR A 841 28.62 31.33 16.75
N PHE A 842 27.31 31.12 16.60
CA PHE A 842 26.78 30.51 15.37
C PHE A 842 26.04 31.55 14.52
N VAL A 843 26.28 31.51 13.21
CA VAL A 843 25.59 32.34 12.22
C VAL A 843 24.94 31.47 11.16
N LYS A 844 23.70 31.77 10.82
CA LYS A 844 23.01 31.08 9.73
C LYS A 844 23.63 31.47 8.39
N GLU A 845 23.93 30.49 7.55
CA GLU A 845 24.35 30.67 6.17
C GLU A 845 23.32 30.11 5.18
N GLU A 846 23.12 30.82 4.07
CA GLU A 846 22.24 30.38 2.98
C GLU A 846 23.08 29.55 2.00
N ARG A 847 22.97 28.23 2.13
CA ARG A 847 23.78 27.26 1.37
C ARG A 847 22.98 26.43 0.36
N LEU A 848 21.66 26.41 0.48
CA LEU A 848 20.77 25.69 -0.44
C LEU A 848 20.57 26.48 -1.74
N SER A 849 20.52 25.78 -2.87
CA SER A 849 20.25 26.37 -4.18
C SER A 849 18.79 26.81 -4.36
N ALA A 850 17.85 26.22 -3.61
CA ALA A 850 16.43 26.52 -3.65
C ALA A 850 15.75 26.27 -2.29
N PRO A 851 14.54 26.84 -2.03
CA PRO A 851 13.74 26.49 -0.86
C PRO A 851 13.40 25.00 -0.84
N LEU A 852 13.62 24.35 0.30
CA LEU A 852 13.56 22.89 0.42
C LEU A 852 12.88 22.49 1.75
N ASN A 853 11.68 22.99 1.99
CA ASN A 853 10.97 22.57 3.20
C ASN A 853 10.44 21.14 3.04
N GLY A 854 10.63 20.34 4.08
CA GLY A 854 10.25 18.94 4.13
C GLY A 854 9.64 18.55 5.49
N LEU A 855 9.30 17.29 5.62
CA LEU A 855 9.11 16.64 6.92
C LEU A 855 10.40 15.85 7.24
N TRP A 856 11.54 16.53 7.22
CA TRP A 856 12.85 15.89 7.37
C TRP A 856 12.93 15.16 8.71
N GLN A 857 13.55 13.99 8.70
CA GLN A 857 13.60 13.08 9.85
C GLN A 857 15.01 12.72 10.28
N SER A 858 15.97 12.67 9.36
CA SER A 858 17.35 12.25 9.66
C SER A 858 18.37 12.89 8.72
N ILE A 859 19.62 13.03 9.16
CA ILE A 859 20.74 13.54 8.36
C ILE A 859 22.08 12.85 8.70
N THR A 860 22.85 12.45 7.68
CA THR A 860 24.22 11.92 7.83
C THR A 860 25.15 12.50 6.77
N ALA A 861 26.38 12.87 7.17
CA ALA A 861 27.44 13.29 6.25
C ALA A 861 28.08 12.09 5.55
N PHE A 862 28.07 12.10 4.21
CA PHE A 862 28.56 11.02 3.35
C PHE A 862 28.94 11.57 1.98
N ASP A 863 30.16 11.30 1.51
CA ASP A 863 30.61 11.62 0.14
C ASP A 863 29.99 10.59 -0.82
N ILE A 864 28.80 10.90 -1.34
CA ILE A 864 27.96 9.91 -2.02
C ILE A 864 28.34 9.73 -3.49
N ASP A 865 28.89 10.78 -4.12
CA ASP A 865 29.36 10.75 -5.51
C ASP A 865 30.88 10.48 -5.63
N LYS A 866 31.57 10.37 -4.49
CA LYS A 866 33.01 10.05 -4.37
C LYS A 866 33.91 11.09 -5.02
N ASP A 867 33.50 12.36 -5.02
CA ASP A 867 34.29 13.46 -5.57
C ASP A 867 35.32 14.04 -4.57
N GLY A 868 35.21 13.63 -3.30
CA GLY A 868 36.14 13.96 -2.22
C GLY A 868 35.71 15.15 -1.37
N ASP A 869 34.58 15.79 -1.66
CA ASP A 869 33.93 16.72 -0.75
C ASP A 869 32.80 16.02 0.05
N GLN A 870 32.06 16.74 0.90
CA GLN A 870 31.05 16.13 1.77
C GLN A 870 29.64 16.47 1.30
N ASP A 871 28.86 15.44 1.00
CA ASP A 871 27.41 15.51 0.83
C ASP A 871 26.67 15.11 2.12
N TYR A 872 25.34 15.21 2.07
CA TYR A 872 24.50 14.84 3.21
C TYR A 872 23.29 14.05 2.76
N ILE A 873 23.19 12.79 3.20
CA ILE A 873 21.98 11.98 3.04
C ILE A 873 20.93 12.50 4.03
N ILE A 874 19.74 12.80 3.53
CA ILE A 874 18.61 13.31 4.33
C ILE A 874 17.37 12.44 4.16
N GLY A 875 16.90 11.90 5.28
CA GLY A 875 15.65 11.15 5.35
C GLY A 875 14.44 12.07 5.50
N ASN A 876 13.34 11.76 4.81
CA ASN A 876 12.08 12.50 4.84
C ASN A 876 10.91 11.51 5.04
N TRP A 877 9.68 11.99 4.88
CA TRP A 877 8.45 11.22 5.14
C TRP A 877 8.15 10.13 4.10
N GLY A 878 8.66 10.27 2.87
CA GLY A 878 8.35 9.39 1.74
C GLY A 878 7.13 9.83 0.92
N LEU A 879 7.02 9.28 -0.28
CA LEU A 879 6.00 9.62 -1.28
C LEU A 879 4.76 8.72 -1.22
N ASN A 880 4.85 7.54 -0.59
CA ASN A 880 3.71 6.64 -0.41
C ASN A 880 2.79 7.08 0.74
N SER A 881 2.20 8.27 0.60
CA SER A 881 1.43 8.94 1.66
C SER A 881 0.21 9.68 1.10
N LYS A 882 -0.83 9.86 1.94
CA LYS A 882 -1.93 10.80 1.65
C LYS A 882 -1.47 12.26 1.76
N PHE A 883 -0.31 12.53 2.36
CA PHE A 883 0.35 13.83 2.24
C PHE A 883 0.90 13.98 0.82
N ARG A 884 0.65 15.13 0.20
CA ARG A 884 1.11 15.43 -1.16
C ARG A 884 1.71 16.84 -1.20
N ALA A 885 2.93 16.93 -1.67
CA ALA A 885 3.67 18.19 -1.80
C ALA A 885 4.53 18.18 -3.06
N THR A 886 4.54 19.30 -3.77
CA THR A 886 5.47 19.57 -4.87
C THR A 886 5.94 21.01 -4.78
N GLU A 887 7.00 21.38 -5.50
CA GLU A 887 7.47 22.77 -5.56
C GLU A 887 6.35 23.71 -6.07
N LYS A 888 5.60 23.29 -7.08
CA LYS A 888 4.49 24.05 -7.67
C LYS A 888 3.28 24.13 -6.73
N TYR A 889 2.99 23.03 -6.03
CA TYR A 889 1.84 22.89 -5.15
C TYR A 889 2.30 22.37 -3.79
N PRO A 890 2.85 23.25 -2.94
CA PRO A 890 3.37 22.84 -1.65
C PRO A 890 2.23 22.47 -0.70
N MET A 891 2.42 21.44 0.12
CA MET A 891 1.50 21.15 1.22
C MET A 891 1.55 22.31 2.23
N LYS A 892 0.40 22.70 2.79
CA LYS A 892 0.30 23.86 3.69
C LYS A 892 -0.21 23.48 5.06
N MET A 893 0.28 24.18 6.07
CA MET A 893 -0.25 24.13 7.43
C MET A 893 -0.56 25.53 7.93
N TYR A 894 -1.80 25.74 8.34
CA TYR A 894 -2.27 26.98 8.96
C TYR A 894 -2.36 26.77 10.47
N TYR A 895 -1.56 27.52 11.22
CA TYR A 895 -1.52 27.48 12.68
C TYR A 895 -2.10 28.78 13.26
N ASN A 896 -3.23 28.68 13.97
CA ASN A 896 -3.96 29.81 14.55
C ASN A 896 -5.02 29.35 15.56
N ASP A 897 -5.48 30.26 16.44
CA ASP A 897 -6.73 30.08 17.20
C ASP A 897 -7.92 30.49 16.31
N PHE A 898 -8.54 29.51 15.64
CA PHE A 898 -9.54 29.79 14.61
C PHE A 898 -10.88 30.25 15.19
N ASP A 899 -11.27 29.81 16.38
CA ASP A 899 -12.54 30.18 17.01
C ASP A 899 -12.42 31.12 18.21
N ASN A 900 -11.21 31.62 18.48
CA ASN A 900 -10.85 32.57 19.55
C ASN A 900 -11.14 32.02 20.95
N ASN A 901 -10.85 30.74 21.18
CA ASN A 901 -11.07 30.06 22.46
C ASN A 901 -9.83 30.10 23.38
N GLY A 902 -8.70 30.62 22.91
CA GLY A 902 -7.42 30.69 23.61
C GLY A 902 -6.49 29.49 23.38
N LYS A 903 -6.85 28.56 22.49
CA LYS A 903 -6.02 27.44 22.06
C LYS A 903 -5.79 27.54 20.56
N SER A 904 -4.58 27.21 20.13
CA SER A 904 -4.26 27.15 18.71
C SER A 904 -4.72 25.81 18.13
N GLU A 905 -5.09 25.85 16.85
CA GLU A 905 -5.31 24.69 16.02
C GLU A 905 -4.35 24.68 14.83
N THR A 906 -4.08 23.49 14.34
CA THR A 906 -3.37 23.25 13.08
C THR A 906 -4.34 22.70 12.05
N VAL A 907 -4.40 23.33 10.88
CA VAL A 907 -5.18 22.85 9.73
C VAL A 907 -4.25 22.61 8.56
N ILE A 908 -4.16 21.36 8.11
CA ILE A 908 -3.38 20.97 6.93
C ILE A 908 -4.25 21.04 5.68
N ALA A 909 -3.66 21.55 4.61
CA ALA A 909 -4.30 21.64 3.30
C ALA A 909 -3.40 21.09 2.19
N ILE A 910 -4.02 20.29 1.33
CA ILE A 910 -3.40 19.72 0.12
C ILE A 910 -4.06 20.30 -1.13
N GLU A 911 -3.29 20.35 -2.21
CA GLU A 911 -3.78 20.85 -3.49
C GLU A 911 -4.48 19.74 -4.27
N LYS A 912 -5.59 20.10 -4.91
CA LYS A 912 -6.25 19.32 -5.97
C LYS A 912 -6.76 20.29 -7.04
N ASN A 913 -6.40 20.07 -8.31
CA ASN A 913 -6.93 20.82 -9.46
C ASN A 913 -6.84 22.36 -9.32
N GLY A 914 -5.74 22.87 -8.79
CA GLY A 914 -5.44 24.29 -8.58
C GLY A 914 -5.93 24.88 -7.26
N ASN A 915 -6.66 24.11 -6.43
CA ASN A 915 -7.30 24.61 -5.20
C ASN A 915 -6.84 23.84 -3.97
N TYR A 916 -6.85 24.49 -2.81
CA TYR A 916 -6.45 23.89 -1.54
C TYR A 916 -7.66 23.46 -0.71
N TYR A 917 -7.67 22.20 -0.32
CA TYR A 917 -8.72 21.57 0.49
C TYR A 917 -8.15 21.07 1.81
N PRO A 918 -8.93 21.08 2.91
CA PRO A 918 -8.47 20.52 4.16
C PRO A 918 -8.26 19.02 4.05
N LEU A 919 -7.20 18.52 4.67
CA LEU A 919 -6.93 17.08 4.72
C LEU A 919 -8.00 16.35 5.54
N ASP A 920 -8.36 16.89 6.71
CA ASP A 920 -9.35 16.31 7.62
C ASP A 920 -10.81 16.38 7.08
N SER A 921 -11.66 15.47 7.56
CA SER A 921 -13.09 15.45 7.26
C SER A 921 -13.86 16.52 8.05
N TYR A 922 -15.13 16.72 7.68
CA TYR A 922 -16.02 17.65 8.40
C TYR A 922 -16.12 17.33 9.89
N ASP A 923 -16.28 16.06 10.26
CA ASP A 923 -16.51 15.67 11.66
C ASP A 923 -15.27 15.90 12.53
N VAL A 924 -14.07 15.69 11.99
CA VAL A 924 -12.82 15.97 12.70
C VAL A 924 -12.63 17.48 12.86
N LEU A 925 -12.81 18.26 11.78
CA LEU A 925 -12.69 19.72 11.81
C LEU A 925 -13.70 20.38 12.73
N ALA A 926 -14.99 20.07 12.58
CA ALA A 926 -16.05 20.67 13.38
C ALA A 926 -16.05 20.15 14.83
N GLY A 927 -15.54 18.94 15.06
CA GLY A 927 -15.30 18.37 16.38
C GLY A 927 -14.19 19.06 17.17
N GLN A 928 -13.29 19.80 16.51
CA GLN A 928 -12.30 20.68 17.13
C GLN A 928 -12.76 22.15 17.10
N ILE A 929 -13.17 22.66 15.93
CA ILE A 929 -13.56 24.05 15.69
C ILE A 929 -15.10 24.13 15.67
N ILE A 930 -15.71 24.23 16.85
CA ILE A 930 -17.17 24.09 17.06
C ILE A 930 -17.98 25.10 16.22
N SER A 931 -17.40 26.25 15.90
CA SER A 931 -18.05 27.29 15.09
C SER A 931 -18.45 26.80 13.68
N LEU A 932 -17.78 25.78 13.13
CA LEU A 932 -18.06 25.21 11.81
C LEU A 932 -19.44 24.53 11.75
N HIS A 933 -19.96 23.98 12.85
CA HIS A 933 -21.32 23.40 12.90
C HIS A 933 -22.42 24.43 12.63
N LYS A 934 -22.17 25.73 12.85
CA LYS A 934 -23.13 26.79 12.51
C LYS A 934 -23.10 27.17 11.03
N LYS A 935 -21.99 26.86 10.34
CA LYS A 935 -21.75 27.22 8.95
C LYS A 935 -22.16 26.12 7.99
N PHE A 936 -21.90 24.87 8.35
CA PHE A 936 -22.24 23.69 7.55
C PHE A 936 -23.17 22.79 8.35
N THR A 937 -24.35 22.51 7.79
CA THR A 937 -25.40 21.73 8.47
C THR A 937 -25.51 20.28 8.00
N SER A 938 -24.91 19.96 6.86
CA SER A 938 -24.83 18.64 6.25
C SER A 938 -23.44 18.40 5.68
N TYR A 939 -23.07 17.13 5.43
CA TYR A 939 -21.80 16.80 4.78
C TYR A 939 -21.76 17.38 3.36
N LYS A 940 -22.90 17.35 2.66
CA LYS A 940 -23.08 17.99 1.36
C LYS A 940 -22.76 19.48 1.34
N ASP A 941 -23.04 20.23 2.42
CA ASP A 941 -22.74 21.67 2.48
C ASP A 941 -21.23 21.95 2.63
N PHE A 942 -20.50 21.02 3.27
CA PHE A 942 -19.06 21.11 3.51
C PHE A 942 -18.22 20.55 2.35
N ALA A 943 -18.70 19.52 1.67
CA ALA A 943 -17.95 18.81 0.66
C ALA A 943 -17.52 19.71 -0.52
N GLY A 944 -16.29 19.53 -1.00
CA GLY A 944 -15.70 20.36 -2.05
C GLY A 944 -15.44 21.81 -1.65
N LYS A 945 -15.46 22.16 -0.36
CA LYS A 945 -15.13 23.51 0.12
C LYS A 945 -13.62 23.68 0.29
N THR A 946 -13.10 24.70 -0.37
CA THR A 946 -11.69 25.08 -0.24
C THR A 946 -11.41 25.71 1.14
N ILE A 947 -10.13 25.77 1.53
CA ILE A 947 -9.70 26.46 2.77
C ILE A 947 -10.23 27.91 2.84
N ASP A 948 -10.20 28.64 1.72
CA ASP A 948 -10.71 30.02 1.62
C ASP A 948 -12.24 30.14 1.71
N GLU A 949 -12.97 29.06 1.45
CA GLU A 949 -14.41 29.00 1.66
C GLU A 949 -14.79 28.54 3.07
N ILE A 950 -13.94 27.74 3.73
CA ILE A 950 -14.16 27.24 5.10
C ILE A 950 -13.84 28.34 6.12
N PHE A 951 -12.70 29.02 5.97
CA PHE A 951 -12.25 30.06 6.89
C PHE A 951 -12.36 31.46 6.28
N THR A 952 -12.44 32.47 7.13
CA THR A 952 -12.44 33.87 6.67
C THR A 952 -11.03 34.31 6.28
N LYS A 953 -10.93 35.28 5.37
CA LYS A 953 -9.64 35.87 4.98
C LYS A 953 -8.84 36.42 6.16
N ASP A 954 -9.52 36.96 7.17
CA ASP A 954 -8.86 37.49 8.36
C ASP A 954 -8.27 36.37 9.23
N GLN A 955 -8.99 35.25 9.41
CA GLN A 955 -8.46 34.07 10.10
C GLN A 955 -7.21 33.53 9.39
N LEU A 956 -7.27 33.35 8.06
CA LEU A 956 -6.15 32.81 7.28
C LEU A 956 -4.96 33.77 7.26
N LYS A 957 -5.19 35.08 7.16
CA LYS A 957 -4.13 36.09 7.20
C LYS A 957 -3.44 36.19 8.56
N ASN A 958 -4.19 35.96 9.64
CA ASN A 958 -3.65 35.96 11.00
C ASN A 958 -2.97 34.64 11.38
N SER A 959 -3.10 33.61 10.53
CA SER A 959 -2.45 32.32 10.76
C SER A 959 -0.96 32.39 10.46
N LYS A 960 -0.16 31.66 11.24
CA LYS A 960 1.21 31.32 10.83
C LYS A 960 1.10 30.22 9.76
N LEU A 961 1.65 30.51 8.58
CA LEU A 961 1.63 29.58 7.45
C LEU A 961 2.97 28.87 7.33
N TYR A 962 2.93 27.54 7.35
CA TYR A 962 4.04 26.68 6.95
C TYR A 962 3.75 26.04 5.60
N SER A 963 4.80 25.71 4.86
CA SER A 963 4.68 25.08 3.54
C SER A 963 5.79 24.07 3.31
N ILE A 964 5.47 22.95 2.67
CA ILE A 964 6.41 21.86 2.34
C ILE A 964 6.47 21.70 0.83
N GLN A 965 7.68 21.67 0.26
CA GLN A 965 7.92 21.51 -1.17
C GLN A 965 8.13 20.05 -1.58
N THR A 966 8.67 19.23 -0.69
CA THR A 966 8.95 17.81 -0.98
C THR A 966 8.79 16.93 0.25
N LEU A 967 8.32 15.71 0.02
CA LEU A 967 8.31 14.63 1.01
C LEU A 967 9.34 13.53 0.66
N ALA A 968 10.04 13.67 -0.47
CA ALA A 968 11.02 12.69 -0.89
C ALA A 968 12.25 12.69 0.02
N SER A 969 12.74 11.50 0.34
CA SER A 969 14.08 11.27 0.90
C SER A 969 15.12 11.37 -0.22
N GLY A 970 16.35 11.75 0.11
CA GLY A 970 17.39 11.98 -0.87
C GLY A 970 18.71 12.40 -0.25
N TYR A 971 19.52 13.13 -1.00
CA TYR A 971 20.76 13.72 -0.52
C TYR A 971 20.95 15.15 -0.99
N LEU A 972 21.77 15.90 -0.27
CA LEU A 972 22.23 17.23 -0.60
C LEU A 972 23.61 17.11 -1.25
N SER A 973 23.65 17.14 -2.58
CA SER A 973 24.89 17.14 -3.36
C SER A 973 25.59 18.48 -3.21
N ASN A 974 26.89 18.46 -2.94
CA ASN A 974 27.71 19.62 -2.69
C ASN A 974 28.42 20.12 -3.95
N GLU A 975 27.98 21.27 -4.44
CA GLU A 975 28.55 21.94 -5.60
C GLU A 975 29.37 23.16 -5.16
N ASN A 976 30.60 22.92 -4.73
CA ASN A 976 31.54 23.96 -4.26
C ASN A 976 31.00 24.78 -3.07
N GLY A 977 30.45 24.11 -2.06
CA GLY A 977 29.87 24.70 -0.85
C GLY A 977 28.47 25.27 -1.04
N LYS A 978 27.77 24.86 -2.11
CA LYS A 978 26.34 25.09 -2.32
C LYS A 978 25.64 23.75 -2.54
N PHE A 979 24.50 23.55 -1.90
CA PHE A 979 23.85 22.25 -1.88
C PHE A 979 22.61 22.20 -2.77
N GLU A 980 22.53 21.17 -3.61
CA GLU A 980 21.38 20.83 -4.44
C GLU A 980 20.76 19.51 -3.96
N PHE A 981 19.43 19.44 -3.91
CA PHE A 981 18.75 18.24 -3.46
C PHE A 981 18.50 17.28 -4.62
N VAL A 982 18.90 16.02 -4.44
CA VAL A 982 18.65 14.91 -5.35
C VAL A 982 17.81 13.86 -4.62
N ALA A 983 16.63 13.55 -5.15
CA ALA A 983 15.76 12.54 -4.58
C ALA A 983 16.24 11.12 -4.94
N PHE A 984 16.09 10.18 -4.01
CA PHE A 984 16.28 8.75 -4.31
C PHE A 984 15.14 8.21 -5.18
N ASP A 985 15.37 7.03 -5.78
CA ASP A 985 14.35 6.26 -6.46
C ASP A 985 13.16 5.90 -5.55
N ASN A 986 12.08 5.40 -6.18
CA ASN A 986 10.82 5.11 -5.50
C ASN A 986 10.90 3.99 -4.45
N HIS A 987 11.89 3.08 -4.50
CA HIS A 987 12.04 2.04 -3.48
C HIS A 987 12.37 2.64 -2.11
N LEU A 988 13.04 3.80 -2.09
CA LEU A 988 13.39 4.52 -0.87
C LEU A 988 12.32 5.55 -0.44
N GLN A 989 11.15 5.56 -1.09
CA GLN A 989 10.06 6.51 -0.82
C GLN A 989 8.81 5.87 -0.18
N VAL A 990 8.85 4.58 0.14
CA VAL A 990 7.69 3.80 0.60
C VAL A 990 7.29 4.05 2.07
N ALA A 991 8.19 4.62 2.87
CA ALA A 991 7.96 4.99 4.27
C ALA A 991 8.94 6.10 4.72
N PRO A 992 8.73 6.72 5.89
CA PRO A 992 9.69 7.65 6.46
C PRO A 992 11.06 6.99 6.73
N ILE A 993 12.15 7.67 6.35
CA ILE A 993 13.53 7.28 6.70
C ILE A 993 13.96 8.08 7.93
N ILE A 994 13.90 7.44 9.09
CA ILE A 994 14.08 8.08 10.40
C ILE A 994 15.37 7.69 11.10
N CYS A 995 16.10 6.71 10.58
CA CYS A 995 17.33 6.20 11.19
C CYS A 995 18.40 5.96 10.13
N GLN A 996 19.65 6.33 10.44
CA GLN A 996 20.81 6.16 9.58
C GLN A 996 22.03 5.74 10.41
N LEU A 997 22.89 4.90 9.86
CA LEU A 997 24.17 4.53 10.47
C LEU A 997 25.26 4.42 9.41
N LYS A 998 26.32 5.22 9.59
CA LYS A 998 27.53 5.14 8.77
C LYS A 998 28.55 4.19 9.39
N TYR A 999 29.00 3.20 8.63
CA TYR A 999 30.00 2.21 9.07
C TYR A 999 30.55 1.43 7.87
N ASP A 1000 31.77 0.89 7.99
CA ASP A 1000 32.36 -0.09 7.04
C ASP A 1000 31.73 -1.47 7.25
N PHE A 1001 30.57 -1.71 6.63
CA PHE A 1001 29.75 -2.91 6.88
C PHE A 1001 30.28 -4.16 6.18
N ASP A 1002 31.03 -4.01 5.09
CA ASP A 1002 31.62 -5.11 4.34
C ASP A 1002 33.14 -5.28 4.54
N ALA A 1003 33.72 -4.50 5.46
CA ALA A 1003 35.13 -4.51 5.85
C ALA A 1003 36.09 -4.22 4.68
N ASN A 1004 35.66 -3.44 3.69
CA ASN A 1004 36.48 -3.03 2.54
C ASN A 1004 37.37 -1.80 2.84
N GLY A 1005 37.12 -1.11 3.96
CA GLY A 1005 37.85 0.09 4.39
C GLY A 1005 37.24 1.43 3.94
N GLU A 1006 36.10 1.40 3.27
CA GLU A 1006 35.22 2.53 2.96
C GLU A 1006 33.94 2.41 3.82
N ASP A 1007 33.42 3.53 4.31
CA ASP A 1007 32.15 3.50 5.02
C ASP A 1007 30.99 3.39 4.01
N GLU A 1008 29.91 2.73 4.42
CA GLU A 1008 28.59 2.81 3.79
C GLU A 1008 27.56 3.42 4.74
N VAL A 1009 26.39 3.81 4.23
CA VAL A 1009 25.27 4.30 5.05
C VAL A 1009 24.09 3.34 5.01
N LEU A 1010 23.78 2.73 6.15
CA LEU A 1010 22.58 1.92 6.34
C LEU A 1010 21.39 2.81 6.69
N LEU A 1011 20.31 2.68 5.95
CA LEU A 1011 19.04 3.40 6.12
C LEU A 1011 17.98 2.50 6.75
N GLY A 1012 17.21 3.08 7.66
CA GLY A 1012 16.09 2.41 8.33
C GLY A 1012 14.96 3.39 8.62
N GLY A 1013 13.78 2.85 8.87
CA GLY A 1013 12.69 3.70 9.31
C GLY A 1013 11.39 2.99 9.60
N ASN A 1014 10.33 3.37 8.87
CA ASN A 1014 8.93 3.06 9.17
C ASN A 1014 8.36 3.85 10.36
N TYR A 1015 7.05 4.07 10.36
CA TYR A 1015 6.37 4.79 11.42
C TYR A 1015 4.88 4.42 11.52
N PHE A 1016 4.40 4.23 12.76
CA PHE A 1016 3.08 3.67 13.03
C PHE A 1016 2.12 4.61 13.76
N GLY A 1017 2.60 5.72 14.33
CA GLY A 1017 1.80 6.72 15.05
C GLY A 1017 0.92 7.58 14.14
N MET A 1018 0.11 6.93 13.30
CA MET A 1018 -0.74 7.56 12.29
C MET A 1018 -2.22 7.43 12.63
N LYS A 1019 -3.02 8.42 12.23
CA LYS A 1019 -4.47 8.22 12.16
C LYS A 1019 -4.77 7.12 11.13
N PRO A 1020 -5.79 6.28 11.34
CA PRO A 1020 -6.18 5.28 10.35
C PRO A 1020 -6.45 5.86 8.96
N LEU A 1021 -6.98 7.10 8.91
CA LEU A 1021 -7.14 7.87 7.67
C LEU A 1021 -5.88 7.90 6.79
N HIS A 1022 -4.68 7.97 7.38
CA HIS A 1022 -3.41 8.05 6.65
C HIS A 1022 -2.82 6.67 6.34
N GLY A 1023 -3.33 5.60 6.96
CA GLY A 1023 -2.77 4.27 6.91
C GLY A 1023 -1.68 4.04 7.95
N ARG A 1024 -0.71 3.20 7.61
CA ARG A 1024 0.45 2.83 8.42
C ARG A 1024 1.68 2.77 7.50
N TYR A 1025 2.87 3.15 7.97
CA TYR A 1025 4.08 3.07 7.16
C TYR A 1025 4.97 1.96 7.68
N GLY A 1026 4.93 0.78 7.04
CA GLY A 1026 5.69 -0.41 7.47
C GLY A 1026 6.44 -1.12 6.35
N SER A 1027 6.40 -0.59 5.13
CA SER A 1027 6.85 -1.30 3.92
C SER A 1027 8.35 -1.12 3.65
N PHE A 1028 9.07 -0.27 4.38
CA PHE A 1028 10.50 -0.06 4.12
C PHE A 1028 11.35 -1.12 4.83
N GLU A 1029 12.04 -1.95 4.04
CA GLU A 1029 12.90 -3.02 4.56
C GLU A 1029 14.34 -2.57 4.87
N GLY A 1030 14.66 -1.29 4.62
CA GLY A 1030 15.99 -0.71 4.72
C GLY A 1030 16.73 -0.66 3.38
N ALA A 1031 17.87 0.02 3.37
CA ALA A 1031 18.78 0.06 2.22
C ALA A 1031 20.20 0.38 2.70
N LEU A 1032 21.23 -0.14 2.00
CA LEU A 1032 22.63 0.20 2.22
C LEU A 1032 23.12 1.03 1.03
N ILE A 1033 23.57 2.25 1.31
CA ILE A 1033 24.08 3.19 0.32
C ILE A 1033 25.61 3.09 0.28
N LYS A 1034 26.14 2.71 -0.88
CA LYS A 1034 27.60 2.71 -1.16
C LYS A 1034 28.02 3.93 -1.99
N SER A 1035 27.15 4.35 -2.89
CA SER A 1035 27.22 5.59 -3.68
C SER A 1035 25.83 5.91 -4.25
N ASP A 1036 25.72 6.99 -4.99
CA ASP A 1036 24.49 7.37 -5.72
C ASP A 1036 24.10 6.35 -6.80
N GLU A 1037 25.08 5.65 -7.38
CA GLU A 1037 24.86 4.58 -8.37
C GLU A 1037 24.77 3.16 -7.78
N ASP A 1038 25.08 2.95 -6.49
CA ASP A 1038 25.15 1.62 -5.86
C ASP A 1038 24.38 1.58 -4.53
N ILE A 1039 23.12 1.16 -4.63
CA ILE A 1039 22.16 1.04 -3.53
C ILE A 1039 21.70 -0.41 -3.44
N ILE A 1040 21.88 -1.03 -2.28
CA ILE A 1040 21.46 -2.41 -2.02
C ILE A 1040 20.23 -2.38 -1.10
N LEU A 1041 19.10 -2.91 -1.57
CA LEU A 1041 17.85 -2.94 -0.80
C LEU A 1041 17.92 -3.95 0.36
N GLY A 1042 17.18 -3.67 1.44
CA GLY A 1042 17.17 -4.46 2.68
C GLY A 1042 16.86 -5.95 2.50
N VAL A 1043 16.01 -6.27 1.52
CA VAL A 1043 15.70 -7.66 1.12
C VAL A 1043 16.94 -8.47 0.76
N ASP A 1044 17.94 -7.83 0.14
CA ASP A 1044 19.17 -8.48 -0.33
C ASP A 1044 20.27 -8.48 0.71
N LEU A 1045 20.10 -7.67 1.77
CA LEU A 1045 21.06 -7.55 2.87
C LEU A 1045 20.88 -8.65 3.93
N GLY A 1046 19.74 -9.35 3.95
CA GLY A 1046 19.37 -10.28 5.03
C GLY A 1046 18.79 -9.60 6.28
N LEU A 1047 18.42 -8.33 6.15
CA LEU A 1047 17.75 -7.57 7.22
C LEU A 1047 16.25 -7.88 7.25
N ASN A 1048 15.67 -7.87 8.45
CA ASN A 1048 14.23 -7.95 8.63
C ASN A 1048 13.74 -6.71 9.40
N LEU A 1049 13.66 -5.58 8.69
CA LEU A 1049 13.10 -4.33 9.20
C LEU A 1049 11.62 -4.15 8.83
N TYR A 1050 11.08 -5.08 8.05
CA TYR A 1050 9.70 -5.09 7.59
C TYR A 1050 8.69 -5.02 8.74
N ASN A 1051 7.68 -4.15 8.59
CA ASN A 1051 6.63 -3.91 9.56
C ASN A 1051 7.14 -3.65 11.00
N ARG A 1052 8.29 -2.97 11.12
CA ARG A 1052 8.89 -2.55 12.40
C ARG A 1052 9.25 -1.07 12.34
N SER A 1053 8.87 -0.31 13.37
CA SER A 1053 9.24 1.11 13.51
C SER A 1053 10.64 1.21 14.10
N ILE A 1054 11.65 1.28 13.25
CA ILE A 1054 13.06 1.31 13.65
C ILE A 1054 13.40 2.67 14.28
N ARG A 1055 14.15 2.69 15.38
CA ARG A 1055 14.56 3.94 16.06
C ARG A 1055 16.05 4.18 15.99
N HIS A 1056 16.84 3.15 16.29
CA HIS A 1056 18.29 3.27 16.32
C HIS A 1056 18.98 2.06 15.68
N PHE A 1057 20.12 2.34 15.08
CA PHE A 1057 21.11 1.38 14.66
C PHE A 1057 22.41 1.67 15.41
N ASN A 1058 23.01 0.64 15.99
CA ASN A 1058 24.29 0.76 16.70
C ASN A 1058 25.20 -0.42 16.38
N ILE A 1059 26.51 -0.17 16.33
CA ILE A 1059 27.51 -1.24 16.27
C ILE A 1059 27.93 -1.62 17.67
N ILE A 1060 27.84 -2.91 17.98
CA ILE A 1060 28.24 -3.47 19.27
C ILE A 1060 29.44 -4.40 19.07
N PRO A 1061 30.60 -4.07 19.64
CA PRO A 1061 31.72 -5.00 19.68
C PRO A 1061 31.46 -6.09 20.73
N PHE A 1062 31.63 -7.36 20.36
CA PHE A 1062 31.60 -8.48 21.28
C PHE A 1062 32.58 -9.56 20.83
N ASN A 1063 33.48 -10.00 21.70
CA ASN A 1063 34.48 -11.03 21.41
C ASN A 1063 35.31 -10.80 20.12
N LYS A 1064 35.64 -9.53 19.82
CA LYS A 1064 36.38 -9.06 18.63
C LYS A 1064 35.60 -9.16 17.30
N GLU A 1065 34.30 -9.38 17.37
CA GLU A 1065 33.39 -9.27 16.24
C GLU A 1065 32.45 -8.09 16.48
N ASN A 1066 31.96 -7.50 15.38
CA ASN A 1066 31.00 -6.40 15.44
C ASN A 1066 29.62 -6.91 15.04
N TYR A 1067 28.62 -6.45 15.76
CA TYR A 1067 27.22 -6.80 15.55
C TYR A 1067 26.42 -5.51 15.34
N LEU A 1068 25.47 -5.55 14.41
CA LEU A 1068 24.45 -4.51 14.27
C LEU A 1068 23.33 -4.79 15.27
N LEU A 1069 23.15 -3.88 16.24
CA LEU A 1069 21.95 -3.79 17.07
C LEU A 1069 20.92 -2.92 16.36
N VAL A 1070 19.68 -3.41 16.28
CA VAL A 1070 18.53 -2.66 15.80
C VAL A 1070 17.53 -2.47 16.94
N THR A 1071 17.28 -1.22 17.32
CA THR A 1071 16.26 -0.86 18.31
C THR A 1071 14.93 -0.55 17.64
N ILE A 1072 13.85 -1.12 18.15
CA ILE A 1072 12.51 -1.07 17.56
C ILE A 1072 11.54 -0.49 18.57
N ASN A 1073 10.73 0.50 18.17
CA ASN A 1073 9.63 0.98 18.99
C ASN A 1073 8.55 -0.10 19.09
N ASN A 1074 8.14 -0.37 20.34
CA ASN A 1074 7.07 -1.32 20.68
C ASN A 1074 7.37 -2.74 20.17
N GLY A 1075 8.64 -3.14 20.26
CA GLY A 1075 9.13 -4.44 19.81
C GLY A 1075 10.45 -4.85 20.48
N GLY A 1076 10.81 -6.12 20.31
CA GLY A 1076 12.10 -6.65 20.74
C GLY A 1076 13.24 -6.15 19.86
N VAL A 1077 14.42 -5.95 20.45
CA VAL A 1077 15.65 -5.64 19.69
C VAL A 1077 16.00 -6.77 18.73
N GLN A 1078 16.73 -6.45 17.67
CA GLN A 1078 17.35 -7.45 16.80
C GLN A 1078 18.86 -7.29 16.80
N LEU A 1079 19.54 -8.41 16.62
CA LEU A 1079 20.99 -8.46 16.53
C LEU A 1079 21.37 -9.16 15.22
N TYR A 1080 22.29 -8.58 14.48
CA TYR A 1080 22.83 -9.16 13.26
C TYR A 1080 24.35 -9.20 13.33
N LYS A 1081 24.92 -10.35 12.97
CA LYS A 1081 26.36 -10.48 12.77
C LYS A 1081 26.72 -9.98 11.37
N LEU A 1082 27.77 -9.18 11.26
CA LEU A 1082 28.32 -8.74 9.98
C LEU A 1082 29.09 -9.90 9.32
N HIS A 1083 28.80 -10.18 8.05
CA HIS A 1083 29.46 -11.22 7.29
C HIS A 1083 30.74 -10.68 6.64
N ASN A 1084 31.84 -10.74 7.39
CA ASN A 1084 33.18 -10.31 6.92
C ASN A 1084 33.85 -11.30 5.94
#